data_AF-R6DEI6-F1
#
_entry.id   AF-R6DEI6-F1
#
_cell.length_a   1.000
_cell.length_b   1.000
_cell.length_c   1.000
_cell.angle_alpha   90.00
_cell.angle_beta   90.00
_cell.angle_gamma   90.00
#
_symmetry.space_group_name_H-M   'P 1'
#
loop_
_entity.id
_entity.type
_entity.pdbx_description
1 polymer ?
#
loop_
_entity_poly.entity_id
_entity_poly.type
_entity_poly.pdbx_seq_one_letter_code
_entity_poly.pdbx_strand_id
1 'polypeptide(L)'
;MMGKVCSWCVILLCFLASCSEEEKSGEVFTPADYTVKGKVEKGPFIKGSTITLQPLDSKMNSLGTSYPGIILDDDGSFDMGSLKLDAPYALLTTNGYFYNEVYGDLSNGTITLQAIVDLRDNSTVNVNLLTHLAKERIKRLIANGSSFSEANKQAQKELLTNFGLQKYAEKDVAQFSITAGTDEAAALLVVSAAMINTRSEAELTEYLGKLSLDFTTNGKFTDEQKAEYRKTATGLNFSRIADNVKERYERLGKDVSVKNLAYYVDYDGNGIAGDELGDPNVPMELAFEQTELEVPKQGGTYKIKIRANVPYSFTPLDDEHTGSWESPSIFKITPIVYEKQLNEQTKELTIKVEAAGSMLMKSEVINLYSLDGKIQSTLTIRQKSDLAKTEDVLSKDGLEHFKSVLLQMGEVVSYLHSIEGLYTKTYQYSSSTGSWATLQQSPVSSSNRELETTWGKFYALIRNVCAVDKVLKEIDMEGDLSFFLSYTASIRAAVYYEMAVLWENMPYVDRVLSYDDAQNITNGTLKSTFEKAGSLLNDRSFFADKKNDFSSISSLIFVSKDVPAALQAKMYLYQGEYAQALQLFEEVINSGYYQLDSSRSAALSKGSKEMVYGLPLSLIGGTSGFPTQSVLGLNDEFMPLITYTEVLLSAAECAKRINDAPKANSYLNEVLVKKALTPSGDFTKDLKNVWEKELKGTGTYFAFLKRNELAVSELGLNAKRCLILPIPDREIAMSSNLVQNPGY
;
A
#
# COMPACT_ATOMS: atom_id res chain seq x y z
N MET A 1 39.14 -22.15 78.39
CA MET A 1 38.28 -21.60 77.32
C MET A 1 38.15 -22.70 76.27
N MET A 2 37.32 -23.71 76.53
CA MET A 2 35.90 -23.87 76.11
C MET A 2 35.83 -24.37 74.65
N GLY A 3 35.44 -25.61 74.34
CA GLY A 3 35.02 -26.75 75.15
C GLY A 3 34.66 -27.96 74.27
N LYS A 4 35.28 -29.11 74.59
CA LYS A 4 34.89 -30.53 74.44
C LYS A 4 34.15 -31.06 73.19
N VAL A 5 34.85 -32.02 72.57
CA VAL A 5 34.44 -33.09 71.66
C VAL A 5 33.51 -34.12 72.34
N CYS A 6 32.39 -34.48 71.70
CA CYS A 6 31.66 -35.75 71.80
C CYS A 6 30.58 -35.79 70.69
N SER A 7 30.75 -36.61 69.64
CA SER A 7 30.15 -37.94 69.46
C SER A 7 28.63 -37.92 69.22
N TRP A 8 28.17 -38.38 68.04
CA TRP A 8 27.13 -39.42 67.91
C TRP A 8 26.84 -39.81 66.44
N CYS A 9 26.97 -41.12 66.19
CA CYS A 9 26.15 -41.99 65.35
C CYS A 9 25.73 -41.54 63.94
N VAL A 10 26.51 -41.97 62.94
CA VAL A 10 26.01 -42.18 61.57
C VAL A 10 25.19 -43.48 61.57
N ILE A 11 23.87 -43.35 61.58
CA ILE A 11 22.94 -44.45 61.27
C ILE A 11 22.94 -44.60 59.74
N LEU A 12 23.62 -45.64 59.26
CA LEU A 12 23.51 -46.14 57.90
C LEU A 12 22.14 -46.84 57.79
N LEU A 13 21.10 -46.07 57.44
CA LEU A 13 19.79 -46.62 57.12
C LEU A 13 19.86 -47.19 55.70
N CYS A 14 20.05 -48.52 55.64
CA CYS A 14 19.75 -49.32 54.47
C CYS A 14 18.27 -49.12 54.10
N PHE A 15 17.98 -48.15 53.23
CA PHE A 15 16.78 -48.22 52.42
C PHE A 15 17.04 -49.33 51.40
N LEU A 16 16.39 -50.47 51.63
CA LEU A 16 16.18 -51.51 50.65
C LEU A 16 15.65 -50.84 49.39
N ALA A 17 16.54 -50.62 48.42
CA ALA A 17 16.13 -50.52 47.04
C ALA A 17 15.38 -51.81 46.74
N SER A 18 14.05 -51.70 46.61
CA SER A 18 13.26 -52.70 45.92
C SER A 18 13.78 -52.71 44.50
N CYS A 19 14.76 -53.57 44.23
CA CYS A 19 15.11 -53.98 42.88
C CYS A 19 13.82 -54.45 42.22
N SER A 20 13.30 -53.67 41.28
CA SER A 20 12.53 -54.24 40.18
C SER A 20 13.46 -55.25 39.52
N GLU A 21 13.10 -56.53 39.54
CA GLU A 21 13.88 -57.57 38.88
C GLU A 21 14.16 -57.17 37.43
N GLU A 22 15.44 -57.17 37.04
CA GLU A 22 15.84 -56.93 35.66
C GLU A 22 15.40 -58.12 34.80
N GLU A 23 14.39 -57.90 33.97
CA GLU A 23 13.93 -58.86 32.95
C GLU A 23 15.03 -59.12 31.92
N LYS A 24 15.39 -60.39 31.74
CA LYS A 24 16.31 -60.83 30.69
C LYS A 24 15.54 -61.50 29.56
N SER A 25 16.01 -61.30 28.33
CA SER A 25 15.51 -62.00 27.15
C SER A 25 15.51 -63.52 27.38
N GLY A 26 14.34 -64.15 27.38
CA GLY A 26 14.16 -65.60 27.64
C GLY A 26 13.58 -65.94 29.02
N GLU A 27 12.97 -64.98 29.70
CA GLU A 27 12.23 -65.20 30.94
C GLU A 27 11.13 -66.27 30.76
N VAL A 28 11.11 -67.24 31.65
CA VAL A 28 10.08 -68.29 31.68
C VAL A 28 8.94 -67.78 32.55
N PHE A 29 7.86 -67.36 31.93
CA PHE A 29 6.66 -66.91 32.63
C PHE A 29 5.85 -68.09 33.16
N THR A 30 5.25 -67.90 34.33
CA THR A 30 4.23 -68.81 34.86
C THR A 30 2.83 -68.29 34.54
N PRO A 31 1.89 -69.15 34.12
CA PRO A 31 0.54 -68.71 33.80
C PRO A 31 -0.14 -67.99 34.97
N ALA A 32 -0.63 -66.77 34.72
CA ALA A 32 -1.26 -65.91 35.72
C ALA A 32 -2.53 -65.26 35.18
N ASP A 33 -3.39 -64.78 36.08
CA ASP A 33 -4.63 -64.11 35.75
C ASP A 33 -4.40 -62.60 35.56
N TYR A 34 -4.79 -62.08 34.40
CA TYR A 34 -4.66 -60.66 34.05
C TYR A 34 -6.03 -60.06 33.71
N THR A 35 -6.35 -58.91 34.29
CA THR A 35 -7.58 -58.17 33.95
C THR A 35 -7.33 -57.31 32.74
N VAL A 36 -8.19 -57.41 31.72
CA VAL A 36 -8.02 -56.66 30.46
C VAL A 36 -9.27 -55.83 30.20
N LYS A 37 -9.14 -54.53 30.40
CA LYS A 37 -10.19 -53.53 30.15
C LYS A 37 -9.57 -52.21 29.74
N GLY A 38 -10.32 -51.37 29.04
CA GLY A 38 -9.87 -50.05 28.61
C GLY A 38 -10.77 -49.44 27.56
N LYS A 39 -10.23 -48.52 26.76
CA LYS A 39 -10.96 -47.83 25.69
C LYS A 39 -10.30 -47.94 24.32
N VAL A 40 -11.08 -47.78 23.26
CA VAL A 40 -10.57 -47.65 21.89
C VAL A 40 -10.86 -46.24 21.37
N GLU A 41 -9.79 -45.48 21.11
CA GLU A 41 -9.84 -44.03 20.98
C GLU A 41 -9.05 -43.53 19.75
N LYS A 42 -9.80 -43.24 18.69
CA LYS A 42 -9.47 -42.26 17.65
C LYS A 42 -10.31 -41.01 17.95
N GLY A 43 -11.61 -41.09 17.71
CA GLY A 43 -12.60 -40.70 18.71
C GLY A 43 -13.10 -41.98 19.41
N PRO A 44 -14.10 -41.91 20.32
CA PRO A 44 -14.65 -43.13 20.88
C PRO A 44 -15.19 -44.02 19.76
N PHE A 45 -14.75 -45.28 19.73
CA PHE A 45 -15.38 -46.29 18.88
C PHE A 45 -16.81 -46.52 19.36
N ILE A 46 -17.73 -46.75 18.42
CA ILE A 46 -19.14 -46.93 18.78
C ILE A 46 -19.40 -48.33 19.32
N LYS A 47 -20.48 -48.46 20.08
CA LYS A 47 -20.98 -49.74 20.59
C LYS A 47 -21.18 -50.74 19.46
N GLY A 48 -20.72 -51.97 19.68
CA GLY A 48 -20.81 -53.05 18.69
C GLY A 48 -19.61 -53.17 17.74
N SER A 49 -18.65 -52.24 17.83
CA SER A 49 -17.31 -52.44 17.26
C SER A 49 -16.63 -53.66 17.90
N THR A 50 -15.66 -54.26 17.20
CA THR A 50 -15.01 -55.49 17.64
C THR A 50 -13.64 -55.22 18.25
N ILE A 51 -13.28 -56.03 19.25
CA ILE A 51 -11.92 -56.10 19.79
C ILE A 51 -11.52 -57.56 19.93
N THR A 52 -10.26 -57.87 19.70
CA THR A 52 -9.70 -59.20 19.86
C THR A 52 -8.38 -59.10 20.61
N LEU A 53 -8.24 -59.92 21.65
CA LEU A 53 -6.98 -60.10 22.37
C LEU A 53 -6.29 -61.38 21.89
N GLN A 54 -5.03 -61.27 21.50
CA GLN A 54 -4.16 -62.40 21.21
C GLN A 54 -2.99 -62.41 22.20
N PRO A 55 -2.82 -63.46 23.02
CA PRO A 55 -1.67 -63.58 23.90
C PRO A 55 -0.36 -63.70 23.11
N LEU A 56 0.70 -63.09 23.63
CA LEU A 56 2.01 -63.08 23.03
C LEU A 56 3.07 -63.70 23.94
N ASP A 57 4.10 -64.28 23.35
CA ASP A 57 5.30 -64.72 24.08
C ASP A 57 6.25 -63.54 24.40
N SER A 58 7.36 -63.82 25.07
CA SER A 58 8.41 -62.83 25.41
C SER A 58 9.07 -62.18 24.18
N LYS A 59 8.87 -62.72 22.98
CA LYS A 59 9.39 -62.24 21.70
C LYS A 59 8.30 -61.58 20.86
N MET A 60 7.12 -61.33 21.44
CA MET A 60 5.95 -60.74 20.79
C MET A 60 5.36 -61.58 19.64
N ASN A 61 5.60 -62.90 19.63
CA ASN A 61 4.94 -63.82 18.71
C ASN A 61 3.60 -64.27 19.29
N SER A 62 2.60 -64.46 18.42
CA SER A 62 1.29 -64.96 18.83
C SER A 62 1.37 -66.41 19.33
N LEU A 63 0.71 -66.68 20.45
CA LEU A 63 0.54 -68.03 21.00
C LEU A 63 -0.63 -68.82 20.36
N GLY A 64 -1.30 -68.23 19.35
CA GLY A 64 -2.35 -68.89 18.56
C GLY A 64 -3.75 -68.93 19.18
N THR A 65 -3.88 -68.63 20.48
CA THR A 65 -5.19 -68.41 21.12
C THR A 65 -5.68 -66.99 20.87
N SER A 66 -7.00 -66.82 20.82
CA SER A 66 -7.63 -65.53 20.54
C SER A 66 -8.91 -65.39 21.34
N TYR A 67 -9.07 -64.26 22.01
CA TYR A 67 -10.23 -63.93 22.82
C TYR A 67 -11.00 -62.81 22.11
N PRO A 68 -12.15 -63.09 21.48
CA PRO A 68 -12.98 -62.05 20.89
C PRO A 68 -13.76 -61.31 21.97
N GLY A 69 -13.97 -60.02 21.75
CA GLY A 69 -14.77 -59.12 22.58
C GLY A 69 -15.47 -58.06 21.74
N ILE A 70 -16.25 -57.21 22.40
CA ILE A 70 -16.97 -56.11 21.78
C ILE A 70 -16.76 -54.82 22.55
N ILE A 71 -16.92 -53.70 21.87
CA ILE A 71 -17.03 -52.40 22.50
C ILE A 71 -18.43 -52.27 23.12
N LEU A 72 -18.46 -52.01 24.43
CA LEU A 72 -19.62 -52.11 25.30
C LEU A 72 -20.53 -50.87 25.24
N ASP A 73 -19.94 -49.71 24.97
CA ASP A 73 -20.60 -48.42 24.94
C ASP A 73 -20.07 -47.49 23.86
N ASP A 74 -20.73 -46.34 23.72
CA ASP A 74 -20.41 -45.30 22.73
C ASP A 74 -19.26 -44.37 23.17
N ASP A 75 -18.60 -44.67 24.30
CA ASP A 75 -17.34 -44.10 24.78
C ASP A 75 -16.13 -45.00 24.42
N GLY A 76 -16.35 -46.08 23.67
CA GLY A 76 -15.27 -46.96 23.23
C GLY A 76 -14.80 -47.95 24.29
N SER A 77 -15.53 -48.13 25.39
CA SER A 77 -15.10 -48.98 26.50
C SER A 77 -15.19 -50.47 26.14
N PHE A 78 -14.21 -51.26 26.59
CA PHE A 78 -14.25 -52.73 26.55
C PHE A 78 -13.81 -53.31 27.89
N ASP A 79 -14.33 -54.50 28.21
CA ASP A 79 -13.93 -55.28 29.38
C ASP A 79 -13.97 -56.77 28.99
N MET A 80 -12.80 -57.42 29.04
CA MET A 80 -12.63 -58.84 28.74
C MET A 80 -12.51 -59.68 30.02
N GLY A 81 -12.68 -59.07 31.18
CA GLY A 81 -12.55 -59.69 32.49
C GLY A 81 -11.13 -60.15 32.78
N SER A 82 -11.03 -61.15 33.65
CA SER A 82 -9.77 -61.79 34.04
C SER A 82 -9.49 -62.98 33.13
N LEU A 83 -8.36 -62.94 32.43
CA LEU A 83 -7.89 -63.99 31.52
C LEU A 83 -6.63 -64.63 32.05
N LYS A 84 -6.58 -65.96 32.03
CA LYS A 84 -5.38 -66.71 32.39
C LYS A 84 -4.44 -66.78 31.20
N LEU A 85 -3.29 -66.12 31.28
CA LEU A 85 -2.31 -66.00 30.18
C LEU A 85 -0.96 -66.57 30.59
N ASP A 86 -0.27 -67.19 29.64
CA ASP A 86 1.06 -67.79 29.85
C ASP A 86 2.15 -66.73 30.05
N ALA A 87 1.97 -65.54 29.50
CA ALA A 87 2.85 -64.38 29.62
C ALA A 87 2.01 -63.09 29.74
N PRO A 88 2.54 -62.00 30.31
CA PRO A 88 1.80 -60.77 30.54
C PRO A 88 1.55 -59.93 29.26
N TYR A 89 1.96 -60.42 28.09
CA TYR A 89 1.94 -59.66 26.85
C TYR A 89 0.73 -60.01 25.98
N ALA A 90 0.12 -58.99 25.38
CA ALA A 90 -1.03 -59.17 24.51
C ALA A 90 -1.00 -58.23 23.31
N LEU A 91 -1.51 -58.70 22.17
CA LEU A 91 -1.89 -57.89 21.01
C LEU A 91 -3.40 -57.65 21.06
N LEU A 92 -3.80 -56.40 21.21
CA LEU A 92 -5.17 -55.95 21.02
C LEU A 92 -5.35 -55.54 19.56
N THR A 93 -6.41 -56.03 18.91
CA THR A 93 -6.81 -55.64 17.55
C THR A 93 -8.28 -55.24 17.56
N THR A 94 -8.56 -54.05 17.06
CA THR A 94 -9.90 -53.44 17.09
C THR A 94 -10.32 -53.09 15.67
N ASN A 95 -11.60 -53.26 15.33
CA ASN A 95 -12.16 -52.83 14.06
C ASN A 95 -13.59 -52.29 14.27
N GLY A 96 -13.86 -51.10 13.75
CA GLY A 96 -15.16 -50.48 13.90
C GLY A 96 -15.25 -49.04 13.41
N TYR A 97 -16.46 -48.48 13.51
CA TYR A 97 -16.74 -47.07 13.28
C TYR A 97 -16.39 -46.26 14.51
N PHE A 98 -16.03 -44.99 14.31
CA PHE A 98 -15.60 -44.09 15.38
C PHE A 98 -16.26 -42.72 15.22
N TYR A 99 -16.32 -41.97 16.30
CA TYR A 99 -16.71 -40.57 16.24
C TYR A 99 -15.58 -39.71 15.68
N ASN A 100 -15.83 -38.94 14.62
CA ASN A 100 -14.85 -38.04 14.02
C ASN A 100 -14.93 -36.66 14.68
N GLU A 101 -13.92 -36.36 15.48
CA GLU A 101 -13.79 -35.12 16.25
C GLU A 101 -13.59 -33.87 15.37
N VAL A 102 -13.12 -34.02 14.12
CA VAL A 102 -12.91 -32.91 13.19
C VAL A 102 -14.25 -32.46 12.59
N TYR A 103 -15.05 -33.42 12.14
CA TYR A 103 -16.30 -33.13 11.43
C TYR A 103 -17.53 -33.07 12.35
N GLY A 104 -17.50 -33.76 13.49
CA GLY A 104 -18.58 -33.79 14.48
C GLY A 104 -19.58 -34.94 14.32
N ASP A 105 -19.31 -35.88 13.40
CA ASP A 105 -20.19 -36.98 13.00
C ASP A 105 -19.50 -38.34 13.15
N LEU A 106 -20.26 -39.44 13.03
CA LEU A 106 -19.69 -40.78 12.94
C LEU A 106 -18.95 -40.99 11.60
N SER A 107 -17.90 -41.80 11.63
CA SER A 107 -17.14 -42.16 10.44
C SER A 107 -17.99 -42.88 9.39
N ASN A 108 -17.69 -42.66 8.11
CA ASN A 108 -18.38 -43.34 7.00
C ASN A 108 -17.80 -44.73 6.72
N GLY A 109 -16.60 -45.02 7.25
CA GLY A 109 -15.91 -46.29 7.14
C GLY A 109 -15.40 -46.77 8.50
N THR A 110 -15.04 -48.06 8.54
CA THR A 110 -14.33 -48.63 9.70
C THR A 110 -12.83 -48.48 9.53
N ILE A 111 -12.12 -48.41 10.66
CA ILE A 111 -10.66 -48.50 10.70
C ILE A 111 -10.23 -49.60 11.65
N THR A 112 -8.99 -50.07 11.49
CA THR A 112 -8.38 -51.09 12.36
C THR A 112 -7.26 -50.47 13.18
N LEU A 113 -7.37 -50.49 14.50
CA LEU A 113 -6.30 -50.07 15.41
C LEU A 113 -5.77 -51.26 16.21
N GLN A 114 -4.49 -51.21 16.56
CA GLN A 114 -3.80 -52.30 17.24
C GLN A 114 -2.89 -51.75 18.34
N ALA A 115 -2.64 -52.54 19.37
CA ALA A 115 -1.70 -52.19 20.44
C ALA A 115 -1.03 -53.45 20.99
N ILE A 116 0.27 -53.39 21.28
CA ILE A 116 0.94 -54.41 22.10
C ILE A 116 1.13 -53.85 23.49
N VAL A 117 0.73 -54.62 24.48
CA VAL A 117 0.57 -54.14 25.85
C VAL A 117 1.16 -55.15 26.83
N ASP A 118 1.69 -54.64 27.94
CA ASP A 118 2.07 -55.42 29.11
C ASP A 118 0.99 -55.26 30.18
N LEU A 119 0.47 -56.38 30.67
CA LEU A 119 -0.69 -56.43 31.56
C LEU A 119 -0.32 -56.44 33.05
N ARG A 120 0.97 -56.37 33.42
CA ARG A 120 1.42 -56.40 34.83
C ARG A 120 1.07 -55.14 35.61
N ASP A 121 1.28 -53.98 35.01
CA ASP A 121 1.16 -52.68 35.68
C ASP A 121 -0.12 -51.91 35.31
N ASN A 122 -0.94 -52.44 34.40
CA ASN A 122 -1.99 -51.67 33.73
C ASN A 122 -3.40 -52.02 34.22
N SER A 123 -3.95 -51.17 35.11
CA SER A 123 -5.35 -51.25 35.55
C SER A 123 -6.38 -50.97 34.44
N THR A 124 -5.95 -50.29 33.37
CA THR A 124 -6.68 -49.99 32.14
C THR A 124 -5.71 -49.93 30.97
N VAL A 125 -6.10 -50.37 29.77
CA VAL A 125 -5.24 -50.40 28.57
C VAL A 125 -6.00 -49.86 27.36
N ASN A 126 -5.60 -48.71 26.85
CA ASN A 126 -6.27 -48.08 25.71
C ASN A 126 -5.60 -48.43 24.38
N VAL A 127 -6.43 -48.59 23.34
CA VAL A 127 -5.99 -48.74 21.95
C VAL A 127 -6.27 -47.41 21.23
N ASN A 128 -5.21 -46.73 20.79
CA ASN A 128 -5.32 -45.46 20.07
C ASN A 128 -4.35 -45.40 18.88
N LEU A 129 -4.31 -44.27 18.18
CA LEU A 129 -3.41 -44.10 17.03
C LEU A 129 -1.92 -44.19 17.42
N LEU A 130 -1.55 -43.69 18.60
CA LEU A 130 -0.16 -43.73 19.06
C LEU A 130 0.29 -45.16 19.35
N THR A 131 -0.55 -45.96 20.05
CA THR A 131 -0.27 -47.38 20.30
C THR A 131 -0.19 -48.17 18.99
N HIS A 132 -1.01 -47.80 18.00
CA HIS A 132 -0.99 -48.43 16.67
C HIS A 132 0.31 -48.17 15.92
N LEU A 133 0.78 -46.92 15.90
CA LEU A 133 2.03 -46.54 15.26
C LEU A 133 3.26 -47.11 15.99
N ALA A 134 3.23 -47.19 17.32
CA ALA A 134 4.36 -47.69 18.12
C ALA A 134 4.56 -49.22 18.01
N LYS A 135 3.49 -49.97 17.74
CA LYS A 135 3.42 -51.44 17.79
C LYS A 135 4.59 -52.16 17.08
N GLU A 136 4.82 -51.89 15.80
CA GLU A 136 5.85 -52.60 15.02
C GLU A 136 7.28 -52.17 15.42
N ARG A 137 7.43 -50.92 15.89
CA ARG A 137 8.69 -50.43 16.45
C ARG A 137 9.04 -51.17 17.75
N ILE A 138 8.07 -51.38 18.64
CA ILE A 138 8.26 -52.16 19.88
C ILE A 138 8.72 -53.58 19.56
N LYS A 139 8.04 -54.27 18.63
CA LYS A 139 8.44 -55.62 18.18
C LYS A 139 9.89 -55.65 17.67
N ARG A 140 10.29 -54.66 16.88
CA ARG A 140 11.64 -54.60 16.33
C ARG A 140 12.69 -54.37 17.41
N LEU A 141 12.43 -53.49 18.38
CA LEU A 141 13.36 -53.24 19.49
C LEU A 141 13.53 -54.48 20.38
N ILE A 142 12.46 -55.24 20.62
CA ILE A 142 12.51 -56.51 21.35
C ILE A 142 13.27 -57.58 20.55
N ALA A 143 13.04 -57.67 19.23
CA ALA A 143 13.81 -58.56 18.36
C ALA A 143 15.32 -58.22 18.36
N ASN A 144 15.67 -56.96 18.64
CA ASN A 144 17.04 -56.48 18.81
C ASN A 144 17.58 -56.62 20.25
N GLY A 145 16.82 -57.24 21.16
CA GLY A 145 17.27 -57.59 22.52
C GLY A 145 16.82 -56.66 23.64
N SER A 146 15.97 -55.67 23.38
CA SER A 146 15.39 -54.83 24.44
C SER A 146 14.32 -55.59 25.23
N SER A 147 14.16 -55.30 26.52
CA SER A 147 12.95 -55.70 27.27
C SER A 147 11.72 -54.96 26.73
N PHE A 148 10.51 -55.44 27.08
CA PHE A 148 9.28 -54.75 26.67
C PHE A 148 9.23 -53.32 27.22
N SER A 149 9.56 -53.14 28.50
CA SER A 149 9.54 -51.82 29.16
C SER A 149 10.49 -50.82 28.49
N GLU A 150 11.72 -51.24 28.19
CA GLU A 150 12.70 -50.41 27.46
C GLU A 150 12.24 -50.11 26.03
N ALA A 151 11.75 -51.12 25.31
CA ALA A 151 11.27 -50.98 23.94
C ALA A 151 10.07 -50.03 23.86
N ASN A 152 9.11 -50.15 24.78
CA ASN A 152 7.92 -49.29 24.84
C ASN A 152 8.31 -47.84 25.15
N LYS A 153 9.15 -47.62 26.17
CA LYS A 153 9.64 -46.29 26.55
C LYS A 153 10.43 -45.62 25.42
N GLN A 154 11.25 -46.37 24.69
CA GLN A 154 11.99 -45.85 23.54
C GLN A 154 11.03 -45.54 22.37
N ALA A 155 10.18 -46.48 21.99
CA ALA A 155 9.27 -46.31 20.86
C ALA A 155 8.31 -45.14 21.06
N GLN A 156 7.71 -44.98 22.25
CA GLN A 156 6.79 -43.86 22.49
C GLN A 156 7.51 -42.51 22.47
N LYS A 157 8.73 -42.44 23.00
CA LYS A 157 9.54 -41.22 22.99
C LYS A 157 9.93 -40.84 21.57
N GLU A 158 10.41 -41.81 20.77
CA GLU A 158 10.68 -41.62 19.35
C GLU A 158 9.42 -41.14 18.62
N LEU A 159 8.28 -41.80 18.82
CA LEU A 159 7.02 -41.47 18.16
C LEU A 159 6.56 -40.04 18.47
N LEU A 160 6.46 -39.68 19.74
CA LEU A 160 6.03 -38.34 20.15
C LEU A 160 7.02 -37.25 19.70
N THR A 161 8.31 -37.56 19.62
CA THR A 161 9.32 -36.62 19.08
C THR A 161 9.04 -36.28 17.61
N ASN A 162 8.53 -37.22 16.81
CA ASN A 162 8.19 -36.93 15.41
C ASN A 162 7.03 -35.94 15.25
N PHE A 163 6.25 -35.72 16.31
CA PHE A 163 5.15 -34.75 16.37
C PHE A 163 5.48 -33.49 17.20
N GLY A 164 6.71 -33.35 17.71
CA GLY A 164 7.09 -32.27 18.63
C GLY A 164 6.54 -32.40 20.06
N LEU A 165 6.03 -33.58 20.42
CA LEU A 165 5.29 -33.86 21.65
C LEU A 165 6.12 -34.64 22.69
N GLN A 166 7.46 -34.67 22.57
CA GLN A 166 8.38 -35.41 23.44
C GLN A 166 8.22 -35.13 24.94
N LYS A 167 7.72 -33.94 25.31
CA LYS A 167 7.43 -33.57 26.72
C LYS A 167 6.42 -34.50 27.39
N TYR A 168 5.59 -35.21 26.61
CA TYR A 168 4.55 -36.10 27.12
C TYR A 168 4.96 -37.58 27.11
N ALA A 169 6.21 -37.89 26.77
CA ALA A 169 6.67 -39.27 26.58
C ALA A 169 6.96 -40.06 27.87
N GLU A 170 6.82 -39.45 29.06
CA GLU A 170 7.03 -40.16 30.33
C GLU A 170 5.86 -41.09 30.68
N LYS A 171 4.63 -40.68 30.37
CA LYS A 171 3.43 -41.49 30.58
C LYS A 171 3.19 -42.40 29.38
N ASP A 172 2.84 -43.66 29.65
CA ASP A 172 2.55 -44.63 28.59
C ASP A 172 1.38 -44.15 27.72
N VAL A 173 1.57 -44.16 26.40
CA VAL A 173 0.54 -43.77 25.42
C VAL A 173 -0.68 -44.70 25.46
N ALA A 174 -0.56 -45.93 25.99
CA ALA A 174 -1.67 -46.82 26.26
C ALA A 174 -2.53 -46.37 27.47
N GLN A 175 -2.08 -45.39 28.25
CA GLN A 175 -2.84 -44.74 29.33
C GLN A 175 -3.44 -43.39 28.90
N PHE A 176 -3.22 -42.96 27.65
CA PHE A 176 -3.77 -41.70 27.15
C PHE A 176 -5.26 -41.93 26.86
N SER A 177 -6.10 -40.97 27.26
CA SER A 177 -7.51 -40.95 26.90
C SER A 177 -7.94 -39.54 26.55
N ILE A 178 -8.63 -39.41 25.42
CA ILE A 178 -9.14 -38.12 24.90
C ILE A 178 -10.12 -37.45 25.88
N THR A 179 -10.68 -38.20 26.83
CA THR A 179 -11.63 -37.70 27.85
C THR A 179 -10.99 -37.25 29.15
N ALA A 180 -9.68 -37.49 29.35
CA ALA A 180 -9.06 -37.28 30.66
C ALA A 180 -8.87 -35.80 31.03
N GLY A 181 -8.99 -34.87 30.07
CA GLY A 181 -8.76 -33.44 30.27
C GLY A 181 -7.32 -33.07 30.65
N THR A 182 -6.37 -34.00 30.47
CA THR A 182 -4.95 -33.82 30.74
C THR A 182 -4.19 -33.34 29.50
N ASP A 183 -2.92 -33.01 29.65
CA ASP A 183 -2.07 -32.63 28.52
C ASP A 183 -1.85 -33.79 27.55
N GLU A 184 -1.78 -35.03 28.04
CA GLU A 184 -1.70 -36.23 27.21
C GLU A 184 -2.97 -36.45 26.38
N ALA A 185 -4.14 -36.13 26.95
CA ALA A 185 -5.42 -36.20 26.24
C ALA A 185 -5.43 -35.24 25.04
N ALA A 186 -4.93 -34.01 25.24
CA ALA A 186 -4.84 -32.99 24.20
C ALA A 186 -3.80 -33.32 23.13
N ALA A 187 -2.64 -33.85 23.53
CA ALA A 187 -1.62 -34.37 22.62
C ALA A 187 -2.18 -35.48 21.72
N LEU A 188 -2.88 -36.47 22.32
CA LEU A 188 -3.55 -37.52 21.56
C LEU A 188 -4.61 -36.94 20.61
N LEU A 189 -5.43 -36.00 21.08
CA LEU A 189 -6.51 -35.41 20.29
C LEU A 189 -5.98 -34.62 19.09
N VAL A 190 -4.89 -33.87 19.22
CA VAL A 190 -4.29 -33.14 18.09
C VAL A 190 -3.68 -34.09 17.07
N VAL A 191 -2.90 -35.09 17.51
CA VAL A 191 -2.38 -36.13 16.60
C VAL A 191 -3.53 -36.81 15.88
N SER A 192 -4.56 -37.20 16.62
CA SER A 192 -5.76 -37.84 16.11
C SER A 192 -6.49 -37.00 15.06
N ALA A 193 -6.76 -35.74 15.37
CA ALA A 193 -7.47 -34.83 14.49
C ALA A 193 -6.65 -34.51 13.23
N ALA A 194 -5.35 -34.23 13.38
CA ALA A 194 -4.46 -33.92 12.26
C ALA A 194 -4.31 -35.08 11.26
N MET A 195 -4.35 -36.32 11.75
CA MET A 195 -4.24 -37.52 10.90
C MET A 195 -5.45 -37.69 9.98
N ILE A 196 -6.66 -37.36 10.44
CA ILE A 196 -7.89 -37.46 9.64
C ILE A 196 -8.25 -36.16 8.90
N ASN A 197 -7.72 -35.00 9.32
CA ASN A 197 -8.08 -33.73 8.70
C ASN A 197 -7.78 -33.78 7.20
N THR A 198 -8.78 -33.39 6.40
CA THR A 198 -8.80 -33.47 4.92
C THR A 198 -8.62 -34.86 4.32
N ARG A 199 -8.76 -35.94 5.11
CA ARG A 199 -8.65 -37.34 4.66
C ARG A 199 -9.94 -38.12 4.94
N SER A 200 -10.28 -39.04 4.05
CA SER A 200 -11.25 -40.10 4.29
C SER A 200 -10.68 -41.20 5.20
N GLU A 201 -11.52 -42.12 5.68
CA GLU A 201 -11.08 -43.24 6.53
C GLU A 201 -10.14 -44.21 5.79
N ALA A 202 -10.32 -44.36 4.47
CA ALA A 202 -9.43 -45.14 3.62
C ALA A 202 -8.06 -44.48 3.50
N GLU A 203 -8.03 -43.17 3.24
CA GLU A 203 -6.78 -42.40 3.17
C GLU A 203 -6.08 -42.33 4.54
N LEU A 204 -6.82 -42.25 5.65
CA LEU A 204 -6.25 -42.38 6.99
C LEU A 204 -5.58 -43.74 7.18
N THR A 205 -6.24 -44.83 6.78
CA THR A 205 -5.68 -46.19 6.88
C THR A 205 -4.39 -46.32 6.07
N GLU A 206 -4.37 -45.78 4.85
CA GLU A 206 -3.16 -45.73 4.01
C GLU A 206 -2.05 -44.91 4.67
N TYR A 207 -2.38 -43.72 5.20
CA TYR A 207 -1.43 -42.82 5.84
C TYR A 207 -0.80 -43.45 7.09
N LEU A 208 -1.60 -44.07 7.96
CA LEU A 208 -1.10 -44.81 9.13
C LEU A 208 -0.17 -45.97 8.73
N GLY A 209 -0.49 -46.66 7.64
CA GLY A 209 0.37 -47.71 7.09
C GLY A 209 1.74 -47.19 6.66
N LYS A 210 1.79 -46.05 5.95
CA LYS A 210 3.04 -45.40 5.54
C LYS A 210 3.87 -44.96 6.75
N LEU A 211 3.25 -44.25 7.69
CA LEU A 211 3.93 -43.78 8.90
C LEU A 211 4.47 -44.94 9.73
N SER A 212 3.68 -46.00 9.92
CA SER A 212 4.10 -47.18 10.69
C SER A 212 5.29 -47.89 10.05
N LEU A 213 5.30 -48.03 8.71
CA LEU A 213 6.40 -48.67 7.98
C LEU A 213 7.73 -47.92 8.17
N ASP A 214 7.73 -46.60 7.98
CA ASP A 214 8.94 -45.79 8.09
C ASP A 214 9.41 -45.70 9.55
N PHE A 215 8.47 -45.51 10.48
CA PHE A 215 8.76 -45.44 11.91
C PHE A 215 9.37 -46.73 12.46
N THR A 216 8.92 -47.90 11.97
CA THR A 216 9.42 -49.21 12.42
C THR A 216 10.93 -49.30 12.32
N THR A 217 11.54 -48.71 11.28
CA THR A 217 12.96 -48.92 10.97
C THR A 217 13.91 -48.21 11.93
N ASN A 218 13.69 -46.92 12.18
CA ASN A 218 14.63 -46.09 12.92
C ASN A 218 13.94 -45.13 13.91
N GLY A 219 12.64 -45.28 14.13
CA GLY A 219 11.88 -44.41 15.03
C GLY A 219 11.65 -43.00 14.48
N LYS A 220 11.75 -42.80 13.16
CA LYS A 220 11.60 -41.48 12.53
C LYS A 220 10.62 -41.53 11.36
N PHE A 221 9.86 -40.46 11.20
CA PHE A 221 9.18 -40.12 9.95
C PHE A 221 10.11 -39.33 9.03
N THR A 222 9.83 -39.36 7.73
CA THR A 222 10.53 -38.52 6.74
C THR A 222 10.17 -37.04 6.92
N ASP A 223 10.98 -36.16 6.34
CA ASP A 223 10.71 -34.72 6.40
C ASP A 223 9.43 -34.36 5.66
N GLU A 224 9.11 -35.05 4.56
CA GLU A 224 7.85 -34.90 3.84
C GLU A 224 6.65 -35.30 4.70
N GLN A 225 6.75 -36.41 5.44
CA GLN A 225 5.68 -36.87 6.33
C GLN A 225 5.43 -35.89 7.48
N LYS A 226 6.50 -35.33 8.05
CA LYS A 226 6.40 -34.30 9.09
C LYS A 226 5.80 -33.01 8.55
N ALA A 227 6.19 -32.59 7.34
CA ALA A 227 5.62 -31.43 6.67
C ALA A 227 4.13 -31.64 6.34
N GLU A 228 3.76 -32.83 5.87
CA GLU A 228 2.37 -33.19 5.60
C GLU A 228 1.52 -33.20 6.88
N TYR A 229 2.01 -33.81 7.97
CA TYR A 229 1.35 -33.79 9.27
C TYR A 229 1.19 -32.37 9.80
N ARG A 230 2.24 -31.55 9.74
CA ARG A 230 2.22 -30.13 10.15
C ARG A 230 1.18 -29.35 9.39
N LYS A 231 1.11 -29.51 8.06
CA LYS A 231 0.08 -28.86 7.23
C LYS A 231 -1.33 -29.22 7.69
N THR A 232 -1.60 -30.49 7.96
CA THR A 232 -2.94 -30.90 8.41
C THR A 232 -3.24 -30.53 9.86
N ALA A 233 -2.22 -30.44 10.73
CA ALA A 233 -2.34 -30.01 12.13
C ALA A 233 -2.56 -28.49 12.26
N THR A 234 -1.83 -27.68 11.51
CA THR A 234 -1.97 -26.21 11.51
C THR A 234 -3.31 -25.77 10.91
N GLY A 235 -3.86 -26.52 9.95
CA GLY A 235 -5.19 -26.30 9.38
C GLY A 235 -6.37 -26.77 10.24
N LEU A 236 -6.16 -27.20 11.50
CA LEU A 236 -7.24 -27.64 12.39
C LEU A 236 -8.05 -26.45 12.95
N ASN A 237 -9.38 -26.61 12.98
CA ASN A 237 -10.23 -25.71 13.75
C ASN A 237 -10.35 -26.22 15.20
N PHE A 238 -9.43 -25.78 16.06
CA PHE A 238 -9.33 -26.25 17.45
C PHE A 238 -10.59 -26.01 18.29
N SER A 239 -11.29 -24.87 18.09
CA SER A 239 -12.54 -24.59 18.82
C SER A 239 -13.60 -25.61 18.44
N ARG A 240 -13.82 -25.82 17.14
CA ARG A 240 -14.80 -26.80 16.63
C ARG A 240 -14.50 -28.20 17.15
N ILE A 241 -13.23 -28.61 17.17
CA ILE A 241 -12.84 -29.94 17.68
C ILE A 241 -13.15 -30.05 19.18
N ALA A 242 -12.80 -29.04 19.96
CA ALA A 242 -13.08 -29.03 21.39
C ALA A 242 -14.60 -29.08 21.67
N ASP A 243 -15.38 -28.33 20.91
CA ASP A 243 -16.85 -28.30 21.02
C ASP A 243 -17.46 -29.63 20.61
N ASN A 244 -17.05 -30.21 19.47
CA ASN A 244 -17.49 -31.54 19.03
C ASN A 244 -17.23 -32.62 20.09
N VAL A 245 -16.04 -32.61 20.71
CA VAL A 245 -15.71 -33.55 21.79
C VAL A 245 -16.63 -33.35 22.99
N LYS A 246 -16.80 -32.10 23.46
CA LYS A 246 -17.72 -31.81 24.58
C LYS A 246 -19.15 -32.24 24.27
N GLU A 247 -19.69 -31.86 23.12
CA GLU A 247 -21.04 -32.22 22.68
C GLU A 247 -21.24 -33.73 22.54
N ARG A 248 -20.23 -34.47 22.06
CA ARG A 248 -20.29 -35.94 22.00
C ARG A 248 -20.42 -36.54 23.40
N TYR A 249 -19.64 -36.06 24.35
CA TYR A 249 -19.61 -36.61 25.69
C TYR A 249 -20.78 -36.14 26.57
N GLU A 250 -21.26 -34.92 26.40
CA GLU A 250 -22.50 -34.43 27.03
C GLU A 250 -23.69 -35.30 26.63
N ARG A 251 -23.80 -35.69 25.35
CA ARG A 251 -24.81 -36.66 24.87
C ARG A 251 -24.69 -38.04 25.52
N LEU A 252 -23.51 -38.40 26.01
CA LEU A 252 -23.24 -39.63 26.75
C LEU A 252 -23.37 -39.45 28.27
N GLY A 253 -23.82 -38.28 28.74
CA GLY A 253 -23.98 -37.96 30.16
C GLY A 253 -22.66 -37.75 30.90
N LYS A 254 -21.60 -37.34 30.19
CA LYS A 254 -20.26 -37.11 30.75
C LYS A 254 -19.85 -35.65 30.55
N ASP A 255 -19.35 -35.03 31.60
CA ASP A 255 -18.72 -33.71 31.54
C ASP A 255 -17.21 -33.89 31.27
N VAL A 256 -16.71 -33.26 30.21
CA VAL A 256 -15.31 -33.38 29.77
C VAL A 256 -14.71 -32.00 29.53
N SER A 257 -13.47 -31.81 29.98
CA SER A 257 -12.68 -30.61 29.71
C SER A 257 -11.67 -30.89 28.60
N VAL A 258 -11.53 -29.96 27.67
CA VAL A 258 -10.55 -30.01 26.58
C VAL A 258 -9.57 -28.84 26.73
N LYS A 259 -8.26 -29.13 26.72
CA LYS A 259 -7.21 -28.11 26.78
C LYS A 259 -7.18 -27.28 25.50
N ASN A 260 -6.47 -26.14 25.52
CA ASN A 260 -6.24 -25.36 24.31
C ASN A 260 -5.32 -26.13 23.35
N LEU A 261 -5.91 -26.74 22.33
CA LEU A 261 -5.23 -27.65 21.40
C LEU A 261 -4.15 -26.96 20.54
N ALA A 262 -4.17 -25.63 20.44
CA ALA A 262 -3.13 -24.90 19.71
C ALA A 262 -1.72 -25.12 20.30
N TYR A 263 -1.59 -25.38 21.61
CA TYR A 263 -0.31 -25.62 22.30
C TYR A 263 0.29 -27.03 22.08
N TYR A 264 -0.29 -27.81 21.19
CA TYR A 264 0.13 -29.18 20.88
C TYR A 264 0.41 -29.36 19.39
N VAL A 265 0.59 -28.26 18.67
CA VAL A 265 1.06 -28.20 17.28
C VAL A 265 2.43 -27.53 17.25
N ASP A 266 3.36 -28.14 16.52
CA ASP A 266 4.61 -27.51 16.09
C ASP A 266 4.28 -26.76 14.79
N TYR A 267 4.25 -25.44 14.84
CA TYR A 267 3.91 -24.58 13.71
C TYR A 267 5.13 -24.33 12.82
N ASP A 268 6.31 -24.13 13.41
CA ASP A 268 7.46 -23.52 12.72
C ASP A 268 8.46 -24.49 12.07
N GLY A 269 8.52 -25.75 12.53
CA GLY A 269 9.45 -26.74 11.99
C GLY A 269 10.32 -27.41 13.02
N ASN A 270 10.42 -26.80 14.20
CA ASN A 270 11.59 -26.96 15.06
C ASN A 270 11.57 -28.27 15.88
N GLY A 271 10.46 -29.01 15.86
CA GLY A 271 10.30 -30.26 16.58
C GLY A 271 9.90 -30.08 18.05
N ILE A 272 9.34 -28.93 18.42
CA ILE A 272 8.75 -28.64 19.72
C ILE A 272 7.34 -28.10 19.45
N ALA A 273 6.34 -28.65 20.13
CA ALA A 273 4.96 -28.22 19.94
C ALA A 273 4.55 -27.16 20.99
N GLY A 274 4.05 -26.03 20.50
CA GLY A 274 3.40 -24.98 21.26
C GLY A 274 4.32 -23.91 21.84
N ASP A 275 5.63 -23.95 21.58
CA ASP A 275 6.57 -22.90 21.97
C ASP A 275 6.39 -21.60 21.17
N GLU A 276 5.67 -21.67 20.06
CA GLU A 276 5.32 -20.52 19.21
C GLU A 276 4.25 -19.62 19.82
N LEU A 277 3.51 -20.11 20.81
CA LEU A 277 2.38 -19.39 21.42
C LEU A 277 2.74 -18.71 22.75
N GLY A 278 3.97 -18.90 23.23
CA GLY A 278 4.44 -18.30 24.48
C GLY A 278 3.84 -18.96 25.74
N ASP A 279 3.67 -18.19 26.82
CA ASP A 279 3.05 -18.70 28.05
C ASP A 279 1.52 -18.73 27.89
N PRO A 280 0.85 -19.88 28.09
CA PRO A 280 -0.61 -20.00 27.98
C PRO A 280 -1.41 -19.12 28.94
N ASN A 281 -0.79 -18.59 29.99
CA ASN A 281 -1.44 -17.71 30.96
C ASN A 281 -1.24 -16.22 30.65
N VAL A 282 -0.48 -15.88 29.61
CA VAL A 282 -0.19 -14.50 29.21
C VAL A 282 -0.81 -14.25 27.83
N PRO A 283 -1.59 -13.16 27.64
CA PRO A 283 -2.08 -12.79 26.33
C PRO A 283 -0.93 -12.61 25.33
N MET A 284 -1.06 -13.18 24.14
CA MET A 284 -0.08 -13.00 23.07
C MET A 284 0.00 -11.52 22.66
N GLU A 285 1.20 -11.01 22.51
CA GLU A 285 1.52 -9.66 22.08
C GLU A 285 2.52 -9.76 20.92
N LEU A 286 2.22 -9.06 19.83
CA LEU A 286 3.12 -8.81 18.71
C LEU A 286 2.73 -7.47 18.09
N ALA A 287 3.57 -6.46 18.29
CA ALA A 287 3.35 -5.12 17.76
C ALA A 287 4.66 -4.40 17.50
N PHE A 288 4.72 -3.60 16.43
CA PHE A 288 5.68 -2.52 16.36
C PHE A 288 5.33 -1.44 17.39
N GLU A 289 6.32 -0.79 18.01
CA GLU A 289 6.07 0.32 18.94
C GLU A 289 5.40 1.52 18.28
N GLN A 290 5.51 1.62 16.96
CA GLN A 290 4.84 2.60 16.11
C GLN A 290 4.34 1.92 14.84
N THR A 291 3.22 2.40 14.30
CA THR A 291 2.59 1.86 13.08
C THR A 291 3.01 2.59 11.82
N GLU A 292 3.63 3.77 11.97
CA GLU A 292 4.09 4.61 10.85
C GLU A 292 5.52 5.10 11.08
N LEU A 293 6.30 5.19 10.02
CA LEU A 293 7.64 5.75 9.99
C LEU A 293 7.73 6.85 8.93
N GLU A 294 7.83 8.09 9.39
CA GLU A 294 8.04 9.28 8.55
C GLU A 294 9.53 9.50 8.27
N VAL A 295 9.90 9.48 6.99
CA VAL A 295 11.29 9.57 6.53
C VAL A 295 11.46 10.87 5.72
N PRO A 296 12.46 11.72 6.02
CA PRO A 296 12.75 12.89 5.22
C PRO A 296 13.36 12.48 3.86
N LYS A 297 13.35 13.39 2.90
CA LYS A 297 13.82 13.11 1.53
C LYS A 297 15.27 12.64 1.42
N GLN A 298 16.13 12.98 2.39
CA GLN A 298 17.53 12.54 2.44
C GLN A 298 17.68 11.06 2.84
N GLY A 299 16.60 10.40 3.24
CA GLY A 299 16.65 9.07 3.84
C GLY A 299 17.12 9.13 5.30
N GLY A 300 17.53 7.97 5.83
CA GLY A 300 18.01 7.88 7.20
C GLY A 300 18.11 6.45 7.71
N THR A 301 18.53 6.31 8.96
CA THR A 301 18.54 5.03 9.67
C THR A 301 17.67 5.15 10.91
N TYR A 302 16.73 4.22 11.03
CA TYR A 302 15.69 4.22 12.06
C TYR A 302 15.73 2.91 12.83
N LYS A 303 15.40 2.99 14.11
CA LYS A 303 15.35 1.84 15.01
C LYS A 303 13.94 1.75 15.57
N ILE A 304 13.23 0.70 15.18
CA ILE A 304 11.85 0.46 15.60
C ILE A 304 11.87 -0.75 16.54
N LYS A 305 11.43 -0.55 17.78
CA LYS A 305 11.28 -1.64 18.72
C LYS A 305 10.02 -2.45 18.43
N ILE A 306 10.10 -3.73 18.72
CA ILE A 306 9.02 -4.69 18.60
C ILE A 306 8.67 -5.16 20.01
N ARG A 307 7.41 -4.97 20.39
CA ARG A 307 6.84 -5.58 21.60
C ARG A 307 6.31 -6.93 21.20
N ALA A 308 6.96 -7.98 21.68
CA ALA A 308 6.52 -9.34 21.40
C ALA A 308 6.80 -10.24 22.60
N ASN A 309 5.87 -11.12 22.94
CA ASN A 309 6.07 -12.23 23.88
C ASN A 309 5.96 -13.61 23.20
N VAL A 310 5.75 -13.62 21.88
CA VAL A 310 5.74 -14.81 21.03
C VAL A 310 6.81 -14.71 19.94
N PRO A 311 7.32 -15.84 19.40
CA PRO A 311 8.09 -15.87 18.17
C PRO A 311 7.31 -15.29 16.96
N TYR A 312 8.03 -14.71 15.99
CA TYR A 312 7.43 -14.04 14.83
C TYR A 312 8.31 -14.11 13.57
N SER A 313 7.71 -13.81 12.42
CA SER A 313 8.36 -13.82 11.10
C SER A 313 7.92 -12.62 10.26
N PHE A 314 8.74 -12.25 9.26
CA PHE A 314 8.36 -11.27 8.22
C PHE A 314 7.61 -11.92 7.05
N THR A 315 7.54 -13.25 7.01
CA THR A 315 6.89 -14.03 5.95
C THR A 315 5.61 -14.64 6.52
N PRO A 316 4.46 -14.50 5.84
CA PRO A 316 3.24 -15.16 6.24
C PRO A 316 3.35 -16.69 6.09
N LEU A 317 2.51 -17.43 6.81
CA LEU A 317 2.44 -18.90 6.76
C LEU A 317 1.84 -19.44 5.46
N ASP A 318 0.83 -18.76 4.89
CA ASP A 318 0.16 -19.12 3.64
C ASP A 318 0.35 -18.00 2.61
N ASP A 319 1.07 -18.29 1.53
CA ASP A 319 1.32 -17.34 0.44
C ASP A 319 0.32 -17.61 -0.70
N GLU A 320 -0.90 -17.09 -0.59
CA GLU A 320 -1.79 -16.97 -1.75
C GLU A 320 -1.35 -15.74 -2.57
N HIS A 321 -0.60 -15.98 -3.64
CA HIS A 321 -0.24 -14.96 -4.62
C HIS A 321 -1.49 -14.36 -5.28
N THR A 322 -1.96 -13.21 -4.78
CA THR A 322 -2.91 -12.37 -5.52
C THR A 322 -2.12 -11.39 -6.38
N GLY A 323 -1.99 -11.68 -7.67
CA GLY A 323 -1.44 -10.74 -8.65
C GLY A 323 -2.38 -9.55 -8.83
N SER A 324 -1.94 -8.35 -8.45
CA SER A 324 -2.68 -7.11 -8.68
C SER A 324 -2.42 -6.56 -10.08
N TRP A 325 -3.49 -6.27 -10.82
CA TRP A 325 -3.42 -5.50 -12.05
C TRP A 325 -3.28 -4.01 -11.71
N GLU A 326 -2.12 -3.41 -12.00
CA GLU A 326 -1.95 -1.95 -11.86
C GLU A 326 -2.52 -1.24 -13.11
N SER A 327 -3.40 -0.26 -12.89
CA SER A 327 -3.95 0.58 -13.96
C SER A 327 -2.89 1.56 -14.48
N PRO A 328 -2.97 2.00 -15.76
CA PRO A 328 -2.06 3.02 -16.29
C PRO A 328 -2.21 4.32 -15.47
N SER A 329 -1.11 4.79 -14.88
CA SER A 329 -1.05 6.02 -14.06
C SER A 329 -0.44 7.17 -14.86
N ILE A 330 -0.98 8.40 -14.73
CA ILE A 330 -0.37 9.65 -15.23
C ILE A 330 1.00 9.90 -14.58
N PHE A 331 1.15 9.43 -13.34
CA PHE A 331 2.33 9.65 -12.51
C PHE A 331 3.18 8.39 -12.41
N LYS A 332 4.49 8.57 -12.41
CA LYS A 332 5.44 7.53 -12.07
C LYS A 332 5.67 7.56 -10.56
N ILE A 333 5.11 6.58 -9.86
CA ILE A 333 5.30 6.41 -8.42
C ILE A 333 6.47 5.46 -8.20
N THR A 334 7.46 5.89 -7.42
CA THR A 334 8.72 5.15 -7.21
C THR A 334 8.69 4.42 -5.86
N PRO A 335 8.93 3.10 -5.80
CA PRO A 335 9.04 2.38 -4.53
C PRO A 335 10.12 2.97 -3.62
N ILE A 336 9.89 2.95 -2.31
CA ILE A 336 10.91 3.32 -1.33
C ILE A 336 12.01 2.26 -1.34
N VAL A 337 13.26 2.68 -1.49
CA VAL A 337 14.43 1.79 -1.41
C VAL A 337 14.90 1.76 0.04
N TYR A 338 14.83 0.57 0.66
CA TYR A 338 15.25 0.38 2.04
C TYR A 338 15.86 -1.00 2.28
N GLU A 339 16.72 -1.08 3.29
CA GLU A 339 17.26 -2.31 3.88
C GLU A 339 16.73 -2.46 5.30
N LYS A 340 16.46 -3.69 5.75
CA LYS A 340 16.04 -3.98 7.12
C LYS A 340 16.94 -5.03 7.77
N GLN A 341 17.23 -4.86 9.05
CA GLN A 341 17.99 -5.80 9.87
C GLN A 341 17.39 -5.91 11.27
N LEU A 342 17.07 -7.12 11.71
CA LEU A 342 16.50 -7.38 13.03
C LEU A 342 17.61 -7.79 14.02
N ASN A 343 17.60 -7.19 15.21
CA ASN A 343 18.36 -7.68 16.36
C ASN A 343 17.40 -8.45 17.29
N GLU A 344 17.47 -9.78 17.25
CA GLU A 344 16.58 -10.68 18.01
C GLU A 344 16.69 -10.49 19.53
N GLN A 345 17.89 -10.19 20.05
CA GLN A 345 18.12 -10.06 21.49
C GLN A 345 17.48 -8.81 22.08
N THR A 346 17.46 -7.73 21.30
CA THR A 346 16.91 -6.42 21.71
C THR A 346 15.52 -6.17 21.16
N LYS A 347 15.01 -7.05 20.29
CA LYS A 347 13.75 -6.90 19.54
C LYS A 347 13.67 -5.55 18.83
N GLU A 348 14.77 -5.15 18.21
CA GLU A 348 14.91 -3.86 17.53
C GLU A 348 15.15 -4.09 16.04
N LEU A 349 14.26 -3.56 15.20
CA LEU A 349 14.36 -3.54 13.75
C LEU A 349 15.07 -2.26 13.31
N THR A 350 16.26 -2.40 12.73
CA THR A 350 16.95 -1.30 12.06
C THR A 350 16.48 -1.22 10.61
N ILE A 351 15.97 -0.06 10.20
CA ILE A 351 15.52 0.23 8.84
C ILE A 351 16.41 1.35 8.30
N LYS A 352 17.11 1.08 7.20
CA LYS A 352 17.94 2.06 6.50
C LYS A 352 17.26 2.40 5.20
N VAL A 353 16.79 3.64 5.08
CA VAL A 353 16.09 4.15 3.91
C VAL A 353 17.04 5.04 3.11
N GLU A 354 17.14 4.80 1.81
CA GLU A 354 17.95 5.64 0.92
C GLU A 354 17.30 7.01 0.69
N ALA A 355 18.04 7.94 0.08
CA ALA A 355 17.46 9.22 -0.33
C ALA A 355 16.35 8.99 -1.37
N ALA A 356 15.28 9.79 -1.30
CA ALA A 356 14.11 9.65 -2.15
C ALA A 356 14.53 9.62 -3.63
N GLY A 357 14.16 8.55 -4.34
CA GLY A 357 14.58 8.30 -5.72
C GLY A 357 13.99 9.32 -6.71
N SER A 358 12.79 9.82 -6.42
CA SER A 358 12.04 10.73 -7.27
C SER A 358 11.19 11.71 -6.44
N MET A 359 10.35 12.49 -7.12
CA MET A 359 9.37 13.37 -6.48
C MET A 359 8.22 12.60 -5.82
N LEU A 360 7.86 11.41 -6.32
CA LEU A 360 6.69 10.65 -5.85
C LEU A 360 7.11 9.27 -5.38
N MET A 361 6.97 9.03 -4.08
CA MET A 361 7.36 7.77 -3.44
C MET A 361 6.12 6.93 -3.12
N LYS A 362 6.18 5.62 -3.38
CA LYS A 362 5.14 4.66 -2.98
C LYS A 362 5.39 4.28 -1.53
N SER A 363 4.39 4.45 -0.67
CA SER A 363 4.45 3.95 0.71
C SER A 363 4.71 2.44 0.72
N GLU A 364 5.60 2.00 1.58
CA GLU A 364 5.98 0.58 1.72
C GLU A 364 5.50 0.04 3.05
N VAL A 365 5.18 -1.25 3.11
CA VAL A 365 4.71 -1.90 4.34
C VAL A 365 5.66 -3.01 4.76
N ILE A 366 5.97 -3.05 6.05
CA ILE A 366 6.65 -4.18 6.69
C ILE A 366 5.66 -4.85 7.61
N ASN A 367 5.36 -6.12 7.35
CA ASN A 367 4.48 -6.93 8.19
C ASN A 367 5.29 -7.88 9.07
N LEU A 368 4.82 -8.06 10.29
CA LEU A 368 5.22 -9.13 11.21
C LEU A 368 4.03 -10.04 11.45
N TYR A 369 4.28 -11.33 11.48
CA TYR A 369 3.29 -12.37 11.71
C TYR A 369 3.73 -13.22 12.90
N SER A 370 2.81 -13.57 13.80
CA SER A 370 3.04 -14.66 14.75
C SER A 370 3.25 -15.97 13.99
N LEU A 371 4.01 -16.91 14.55
CA LEU A 371 4.29 -18.18 13.86
C LEU A 371 3.06 -19.10 13.75
N ASP A 372 1.94 -18.77 14.39
CA ASP A 372 0.63 -19.41 14.16
C ASP A 372 -0.24 -18.70 13.11
N GLY A 373 0.24 -17.56 12.58
CA GLY A 373 -0.39 -16.77 11.53
C GLY A 373 -1.59 -15.94 11.97
N LYS A 374 -1.94 -15.93 13.27
CA LYS A 374 -3.18 -15.28 13.75
C LYS A 374 -3.02 -13.82 14.12
N ILE A 375 -1.80 -13.38 14.44
CA ILE A 375 -1.51 -12.00 14.80
C ILE A 375 -0.64 -11.39 13.70
N GLN A 376 -1.08 -10.25 13.17
CA GLN A 376 -0.32 -9.44 12.23
C GLN A 376 -0.11 -8.05 12.81
N SER A 377 1.12 -7.54 12.73
CA SER A 377 1.46 -6.15 12.99
C SER A 377 2.10 -5.53 11.75
N THR A 378 1.66 -4.33 11.39
CA THR A 378 2.12 -3.62 10.18
C THR A 378 2.80 -2.31 10.55
N LEU A 379 3.94 -2.05 9.92
CA LEU A 379 4.63 -0.76 9.93
C LEU A 379 4.60 -0.19 8.51
N THR A 380 4.01 0.98 8.35
CA THR A 380 4.01 1.72 7.08
C THR A 380 5.17 2.71 7.05
N ILE A 381 5.99 2.64 6.01
CA ILE A 381 7.09 3.59 5.76
C ILE A 381 6.60 4.64 4.76
N ARG A 382 6.68 5.90 5.17
CA ARG A 382 6.31 7.07 4.37
C ARG A 382 7.55 7.93 4.17
N GLN A 383 7.92 8.17 2.91
CA GLN A 383 9.08 8.99 2.59
C GLN A 383 8.65 10.29 1.92
N LYS A 384 9.07 11.42 2.50
CA LYS A 384 8.83 12.76 1.94
C LYS A 384 9.45 12.89 0.55
N SER A 385 8.67 13.44 -0.36
CA SER A 385 9.03 13.78 -1.74
C SER A 385 10.27 14.67 -1.86
N ASP A 386 11.10 14.41 -2.88
CA ASP A 386 12.15 15.35 -3.31
C ASP A 386 11.68 16.21 -4.49
N LEU A 387 11.15 17.40 -4.18
CA LEU A 387 10.60 18.34 -5.16
C LEU A 387 11.61 18.86 -6.20
N ALA A 388 12.91 18.61 -6.00
CA ALA A 388 13.95 18.94 -6.97
C ALA A 388 13.97 17.97 -8.18
N LYS A 389 13.43 16.75 -8.04
CA LYS A 389 13.52 15.68 -9.04
C LYS A 389 12.32 15.64 -9.98
N THR A 390 12.17 16.68 -10.80
CA THR A 390 10.98 16.92 -11.65
C THR A 390 10.97 16.17 -12.99
N GLU A 391 12.09 15.57 -13.41
CA GLU A 391 12.22 15.02 -14.78
C GLU A 391 11.46 13.69 -15.00
N ASP A 392 11.32 12.87 -13.95
CA ASP A 392 10.82 11.49 -14.04
C ASP A 392 9.50 11.28 -13.27
N VAL A 393 8.75 12.36 -13.06
CA VAL A 393 7.50 12.36 -12.26
C VAL A 393 6.30 11.89 -13.08
N LEU A 394 6.29 12.22 -14.37
CA LEU A 394 5.23 11.84 -15.29
C LEU A 394 5.56 10.50 -15.93
N SER A 395 4.57 9.62 -16.03
CA SER A 395 4.67 8.42 -16.85
C SER A 395 4.71 8.79 -18.34
N LYS A 396 4.93 7.80 -19.22
CA LYS A 396 4.84 8.01 -20.67
C LYS A 396 3.46 8.55 -21.08
N ASP A 397 2.40 7.98 -20.51
CA ASP A 397 1.03 8.42 -20.78
C ASP A 397 0.76 9.83 -20.21
N GLY A 398 1.32 10.12 -19.03
CA GLY A 398 1.27 11.46 -18.44
C GLY A 398 1.95 12.51 -19.32
N LEU A 399 3.13 12.21 -19.86
CA LEU A 399 3.86 13.11 -20.76
C LEU A 399 3.06 13.44 -22.02
N GLU A 400 2.47 12.44 -22.69
CA GLU A 400 1.64 12.67 -23.87
C GLU A 400 0.36 13.45 -23.54
N HIS A 401 -0.25 13.19 -22.39
CA HIS A 401 -1.41 13.94 -21.93
C HIS A 401 -1.08 15.42 -21.73
N PHE A 402 -0.01 15.74 -20.98
CA PHE A 402 0.37 17.13 -20.75
C PHE A 402 0.88 17.83 -22.00
N LYS A 403 1.53 17.11 -22.92
CA LYS A 403 1.85 17.65 -24.23
C LYS A 403 0.60 18.12 -24.97
N SER A 404 -0.49 17.35 -24.91
CA SER A 404 -1.79 17.76 -25.47
C SER A 404 -2.37 19.00 -24.78
N VAL A 405 -2.28 19.08 -23.44
CA VAL A 405 -2.71 20.24 -22.66
C VAL A 405 -1.92 21.50 -23.04
N LEU A 406 -0.59 21.40 -23.12
CA LEU A 406 0.29 22.51 -23.49
C LEU A 406 0.09 22.94 -24.95
N LEU A 407 -0.22 22.00 -25.86
CA LEU A 407 -0.59 22.33 -27.24
C LEU A 407 -1.89 23.12 -27.31
N GLN A 408 -2.91 22.71 -26.56
CA GLN A 408 -4.18 23.45 -26.45
C GLN A 408 -3.97 24.84 -25.84
N MET A 409 -3.10 24.96 -24.84
CA MET A 409 -2.70 26.25 -24.27
C MET A 409 -2.04 27.14 -25.32
N GLY A 410 -1.06 26.63 -26.07
CA GLY A 410 -0.43 27.38 -27.16
C GLY A 410 -1.42 27.82 -28.23
N GLU A 411 -2.38 26.97 -28.57
CA GLU A 411 -3.45 27.31 -29.52
C GLU A 411 -4.29 28.47 -29.02
N VAL A 412 -4.81 28.39 -27.78
CA VAL A 412 -5.63 29.44 -27.15
C VAL A 412 -4.87 30.77 -27.09
N VAL A 413 -3.63 30.75 -26.60
CA VAL A 413 -2.78 31.95 -26.49
C VAL A 413 -2.53 32.57 -27.88
N SER A 414 -2.29 31.75 -28.91
CA SER A 414 -2.14 32.23 -30.28
C SER A 414 -3.37 32.98 -30.80
N TYR A 415 -4.58 32.46 -30.52
CA TYR A 415 -5.83 33.14 -30.85
C TYR A 415 -5.97 34.45 -30.07
N LEU A 416 -5.74 34.44 -28.76
CA LEU A 416 -5.85 35.62 -27.90
C LEU A 416 -4.92 36.74 -28.34
N HIS A 417 -3.65 36.42 -28.60
CA HIS A 417 -2.65 37.38 -29.07
C HIS A 417 -3.00 37.94 -30.44
N SER A 418 -3.57 37.12 -31.33
CA SER A 418 -3.98 37.56 -32.66
C SER A 418 -5.22 38.46 -32.61
N ILE A 419 -6.20 38.11 -31.78
CA ILE A 419 -7.39 38.94 -31.52
C ILE A 419 -6.97 40.29 -30.94
N GLU A 420 -6.12 40.28 -29.91
CA GLU A 420 -5.61 41.49 -29.27
C GLU A 420 -4.82 42.37 -30.24
N GLY A 421 -3.92 41.78 -31.03
CA GLY A 421 -3.09 42.51 -31.98
C GLY A 421 -3.90 43.21 -33.08
N LEU A 422 -4.95 42.55 -33.58
CA LEU A 422 -5.87 43.14 -34.56
C LEU A 422 -6.79 44.18 -33.94
N TYR A 423 -7.30 43.92 -32.73
CA TYR A 423 -8.19 44.84 -32.02
C TYR A 423 -7.47 46.14 -31.65
N THR A 424 -6.22 46.03 -31.18
CA THR A 424 -5.37 47.18 -30.86
C THR A 424 -4.73 47.84 -32.08
N LYS A 425 -4.95 47.29 -33.27
CA LYS A 425 -4.38 47.78 -34.54
C LYS A 425 -2.85 47.78 -34.59
N THR A 426 -2.20 47.12 -33.63
CA THR A 426 -0.74 46.87 -33.66
C THR A 426 -0.36 45.98 -34.85
N TYR A 427 -1.32 45.22 -35.36
CA TYR A 427 -1.25 44.49 -36.61
C TYR A 427 -2.42 44.85 -37.53
N GLN A 428 -2.16 44.90 -38.82
CA GLN A 428 -3.17 45.15 -39.85
C GLN A 428 -3.45 43.86 -40.60
N TYR A 429 -4.72 43.46 -40.66
CA TYR A 429 -5.13 42.32 -41.48
C TYR A 429 -5.36 42.78 -42.92
N SER A 430 -4.78 42.05 -43.87
CA SER A 430 -4.74 42.46 -45.28
C SER A 430 -6.10 42.37 -46.00
N SER A 431 -7.03 41.53 -45.50
CA SER A 431 -8.37 41.42 -46.06
C SER A 431 -9.35 42.34 -45.35
N SER A 432 -10.29 42.91 -46.11
CA SER A 432 -11.42 43.69 -45.60
C SER A 432 -12.67 42.82 -45.30
N THR A 433 -12.62 41.53 -45.63
CA THR A 433 -13.73 40.57 -45.45
C THR A 433 -13.32 39.37 -44.60
N GLY A 434 -14.30 38.72 -43.96
CA GLY A 434 -14.10 37.56 -43.10
C GLY A 434 -14.08 37.92 -41.60
N SER A 435 -14.23 36.90 -40.75
CA SER A 435 -14.30 37.03 -39.29
C SER A 435 -13.08 37.71 -38.68
N TRP A 436 -11.87 37.38 -39.16
CA TRP A 436 -10.62 38.04 -38.74
C TRP A 436 -10.60 39.55 -39.06
N ALA A 437 -11.10 39.96 -40.23
CA ALA A 437 -11.13 41.38 -40.61
C ALA A 437 -12.03 42.20 -39.67
N THR A 438 -13.14 41.60 -39.19
CA THR A 438 -14.08 42.27 -38.29
C THR A 438 -13.54 42.50 -36.88
N LEU A 439 -12.45 41.83 -36.47
CA LEU A 439 -11.77 42.08 -35.20
C LEU A 439 -11.09 43.46 -35.15
N GLN A 440 -10.83 44.08 -36.30
CA GLN A 440 -10.30 45.45 -36.37
C GLN A 440 -11.39 46.52 -36.20
N GLN A 441 -12.66 46.11 -36.11
CA GLN A 441 -13.82 47.00 -35.93
C GLN A 441 -14.11 47.21 -34.45
N SER A 442 -14.65 48.38 -34.10
CA SER A 442 -15.02 48.73 -32.73
C SER A 442 -16.45 49.28 -32.71
N PRO A 443 -17.40 48.62 -32.00
CA PRO A 443 -17.24 47.37 -31.24
C PRO A 443 -17.17 46.10 -32.13
N VAL A 444 -16.57 45.02 -31.63
CA VAL A 444 -16.58 43.69 -32.28
C VAL A 444 -17.96 43.03 -32.13
N SER A 445 -18.47 42.34 -33.15
CA SER A 445 -19.76 41.62 -33.07
C SER A 445 -19.72 40.41 -32.13
N SER A 446 -20.80 40.17 -31.37
CA SER A 446 -20.98 38.97 -30.53
C SER A 446 -21.13 37.67 -31.34
N SER A 447 -21.51 37.79 -32.62
CA SER A 447 -21.55 36.69 -33.60
C SER A 447 -20.21 36.44 -34.31
N ASN A 448 -19.12 37.07 -33.87
CA ASN A 448 -17.81 36.84 -34.47
C ASN A 448 -17.32 35.41 -34.22
N ARG A 449 -17.08 34.67 -35.30
CA ARG A 449 -16.66 33.27 -35.28
C ARG A 449 -15.34 33.01 -34.52
N GLU A 450 -14.38 33.93 -34.59
CA GLU A 450 -13.08 33.74 -33.92
C GLU A 450 -13.22 33.92 -32.40
N LEU A 451 -14.11 34.81 -31.95
CA LEU A 451 -14.45 34.92 -30.53
C LEU A 451 -15.12 33.65 -30.00
N GLU A 452 -16.11 33.10 -30.72
CA GLU A 452 -16.74 31.81 -30.38
C GLU A 452 -15.70 30.67 -30.34
N THR A 453 -14.84 30.60 -31.36
CA THR A 453 -13.82 29.56 -31.48
C THR A 453 -12.82 29.64 -30.32
N THR A 454 -12.36 30.85 -29.98
CA THR A 454 -11.40 31.07 -28.88
C THR A 454 -12.02 30.72 -27.54
N TRP A 455 -13.27 31.12 -27.30
CA TRP A 455 -14.01 30.79 -26.09
C TRP A 455 -14.16 29.28 -25.90
N GLY A 456 -14.60 28.56 -26.95
CA GLY A 456 -14.75 27.11 -26.91
C GLY A 456 -13.43 26.37 -26.66
N LYS A 457 -12.34 26.80 -27.32
CA LYS A 457 -10.98 26.25 -27.09
C LYS A 457 -10.49 26.49 -25.68
N PHE A 458 -10.71 27.70 -25.16
CA PHE A 458 -10.36 28.05 -23.79
C PHE A 458 -11.04 27.14 -22.76
N TYR A 459 -12.37 26.99 -22.81
CA TYR A 459 -13.06 26.13 -21.84
C TYR A 459 -12.81 24.64 -22.05
N ALA A 460 -12.46 24.20 -23.26
CA ALA A 460 -11.97 22.85 -23.50
C ALA A 460 -10.62 22.60 -22.79
N LEU A 461 -9.68 23.54 -22.89
CA LEU A 461 -8.43 23.50 -22.14
C LEU A 461 -8.69 23.47 -20.62
N ILE A 462 -9.52 24.38 -20.11
CA ILE A 462 -9.86 24.42 -18.67
C ILE A 462 -10.46 23.09 -18.21
N ARG A 463 -11.38 22.50 -18.98
CA ARG A 463 -11.95 21.18 -18.68
C ARG A 463 -10.87 20.11 -18.57
N ASN A 464 -9.91 20.08 -19.50
CA ASN A 464 -8.84 19.08 -19.51
C ASN A 464 -7.90 19.27 -18.32
N VAL A 465 -7.51 20.50 -17.98
CA VAL A 465 -6.70 20.77 -16.78
C VAL A 465 -7.46 20.39 -15.51
N CYS A 466 -8.76 20.70 -15.41
CA CYS A 466 -9.57 20.32 -14.25
C CYS A 466 -9.80 18.81 -14.15
N ALA A 467 -9.76 18.07 -15.26
CA ALA A 467 -9.83 16.62 -15.25
C ALA A 467 -8.56 16.01 -14.64
N VAL A 468 -7.38 16.59 -14.91
CA VAL A 468 -6.14 16.22 -14.22
C VAL A 468 -6.26 16.48 -12.72
N ASP A 469 -6.74 17.66 -12.32
CA ASP A 469 -6.95 17.99 -10.89
C ASP A 469 -7.90 17.00 -10.21
N LYS A 470 -8.93 16.54 -10.91
CA LYS A 470 -9.87 15.52 -10.39
C LYS A 470 -9.16 14.19 -10.18
N VAL A 471 -8.42 13.69 -11.18
CA VAL A 471 -7.66 12.43 -11.09
C VAL A 471 -6.61 12.51 -9.99
N LEU A 472 -5.90 13.62 -9.88
CA LEU A 472 -4.97 13.89 -8.78
C LEU A 472 -5.64 13.73 -7.43
N LYS A 473 -6.77 14.39 -7.19
CA LYS A 473 -7.51 14.31 -5.93
C LYS A 473 -8.06 12.91 -5.63
N GLU A 474 -8.35 12.10 -6.66
CA GLU A 474 -8.81 10.72 -6.50
C GLU A 474 -7.67 9.74 -6.18
N ILE A 475 -6.47 9.99 -6.70
CA ILE A 475 -5.27 9.19 -6.43
C ILE A 475 -4.59 9.62 -5.13
N ASP A 476 -4.71 10.90 -4.78
CA ASP A 476 -4.11 11.54 -3.59
C ASP A 476 -4.85 11.18 -2.30
N MET A 477 -4.94 9.88 -1.99
CA MET A 477 -5.60 9.39 -0.79
C MET A 477 -4.93 9.88 0.52
N GLU A 478 -3.72 10.46 0.43
CA GLU A 478 -2.86 10.81 1.57
C GLU A 478 -2.38 12.27 1.59
N GLY A 479 -2.65 13.08 0.54
CA GLY A 479 -2.36 14.53 0.48
C GLY A 479 -1.01 14.92 -0.13
N ASP A 480 -0.21 13.94 -0.57
CA ASP A 480 1.14 14.09 -1.12
C ASP A 480 1.18 14.59 -2.57
N LEU A 481 0.06 14.58 -3.31
CA LEU A 481 -0.01 15.12 -4.68
C LEU A 481 -0.58 16.53 -4.76
N SER A 482 -1.02 17.10 -3.63
CA SER A 482 -1.57 18.46 -3.54
C SER A 482 -0.65 19.54 -4.11
N PHE A 483 0.67 19.36 -4.04
CA PHE A 483 1.63 20.27 -4.65
C PHE A 483 1.44 20.38 -6.17
N PHE A 484 1.03 19.29 -6.85
CA PHE A 484 0.90 19.26 -8.30
C PHE A 484 -0.24 20.17 -8.79
N LEU A 485 -1.26 20.36 -7.95
CA LEU A 485 -2.35 21.31 -8.22
C LEU A 485 -1.85 22.75 -8.37
N SER A 486 -0.74 23.11 -7.73
CA SER A 486 -0.11 24.43 -7.87
C SER A 486 0.51 24.62 -9.26
N TYR A 487 1.06 23.55 -9.84
CA TYR A 487 1.62 23.57 -11.20
C TYR A 487 0.51 23.66 -12.25
N THR A 488 -0.57 22.89 -12.13
CA THR A 488 -1.74 23.01 -13.03
C THR A 488 -2.47 24.34 -12.85
N ALA A 489 -2.46 24.92 -11.65
CA ALA A 489 -2.97 26.25 -11.39
C ALA A 489 -2.19 27.34 -12.16
N SER A 490 -0.87 27.20 -12.33
CA SER A 490 -0.07 28.15 -13.11
C SER A 490 -0.51 28.20 -14.58
N ILE A 491 -0.83 27.04 -15.17
CA ILE A 491 -1.39 26.95 -16.53
C ILE A 491 -2.73 27.69 -16.60
N ARG A 492 -3.66 27.37 -15.69
CA ARG A 492 -4.99 28.02 -15.64
C ARG A 492 -4.87 29.53 -15.45
N ALA A 493 -4.06 29.97 -14.48
CA ALA A 493 -3.88 31.38 -14.17
C ALA A 493 -3.34 32.17 -15.36
N ALA A 494 -2.40 31.61 -16.12
CA ALA A 494 -1.86 32.23 -17.32
C ALA A 494 -2.94 32.49 -18.38
N VAL A 495 -3.77 31.48 -18.69
CA VAL A 495 -4.82 31.63 -19.71
C VAL A 495 -6.03 32.43 -19.22
N TYR A 496 -6.42 32.30 -17.94
CA TYR A 496 -7.48 33.13 -17.35
C TYR A 496 -7.08 34.60 -17.28
N TYR A 497 -5.79 34.91 -17.06
CA TYR A 497 -5.31 36.28 -17.11
C TYR A 497 -5.61 36.91 -18.47
N GLU A 498 -5.19 36.29 -19.56
CA GLU A 498 -5.39 36.81 -20.91
C GLU A 498 -6.88 36.90 -21.29
N MET A 499 -7.66 35.85 -20.99
CA MET A 499 -9.10 35.86 -21.25
C MET A 499 -9.83 36.97 -20.48
N ALA A 500 -9.53 37.14 -19.19
CA ALA A 500 -10.23 38.13 -18.37
C ALA A 500 -9.82 39.55 -18.76
N VAL A 501 -8.60 39.78 -19.25
CA VAL A 501 -8.22 41.06 -19.85
C VAL A 501 -9.11 41.40 -21.04
N LEU A 502 -9.49 40.45 -21.89
CA LEU A 502 -10.29 40.73 -23.07
C LEU A 502 -11.80 40.76 -22.77
N TRP A 503 -12.33 39.86 -21.94
CA TRP A 503 -13.78 39.72 -21.70
C TRP A 503 -14.28 40.28 -20.36
N GLU A 504 -13.43 40.40 -19.34
CA GLU A 504 -13.78 40.81 -17.97
C GLU A 504 -14.87 39.95 -17.30
N ASN A 505 -16.16 40.10 -17.65
CA ASN A 505 -17.28 39.42 -16.99
C ASN A 505 -17.51 38.00 -17.55
N MET A 506 -16.50 37.14 -17.43
CA MET A 506 -16.54 35.75 -17.88
C MET A 506 -16.79 34.78 -16.71
N PRO A 507 -17.36 33.60 -16.96
CA PRO A 507 -17.40 32.53 -15.96
C PRO A 507 -16.02 32.10 -15.47
N TYR A 508 -15.94 31.64 -14.23
CA TYR A 508 -14.74 30.99 -13.68
C TYR A 508 -15.05 29.54 -13.37
N VAL A 509 -14.33 28.63 -14.02
CA VAL A 509 -14.49 27.18 -13.93
C VAL A 509 -13.23 26.57 -13.33
N ASP A 510 -13.41 25.84 -12.23
CA ASP A 510 -12.35 25.19 -11.43
C ASP A 510 -12.51 23.67 -11.33
N ARG A 511 -13.50 23.11 -12.04
CA ARG A 511 -13.84 21.69 -12.05
C ARG A 511 -14.39 21.28 -13.41
N VAL A 512 -14.46 19.97 -13.64
CA VAL A 512 -15.21 19.42 -14.78
C VAL A 512 -16.70 19.66 -14.52
N LEU A 513 -17.35 20.46 -15.36
CA LEU A 513 -18.77 20.77 -15.24
C LEU A 513 -19.65 19.59 -15.68
N SER A 514 -20.76 19.39 -14.99
CA SER A 514 -21.89 18.60 -15.50
C SER A 514 -22.64 19.39 -16.59
N TYR A 515 -23.56 18.73 -17.29
CA TYR A 515 -24.44 19.40 -18.24
C TYR A 515 -25.28 20.49 -17.55
N ASP A 516 -25.84 20.19 -16.38
CA ASP A 516 -26.67 21.11 -15.61
C ASP A 516 -25.86 22.29 -15.07
N ASP A 517 -24.64 22.05 -14.59
CA ASP A 517 -23.72 23.11 -14.16
C ASP A 517 -23.42 24.08 -15.31
N ALA A 518 -23.18 23.54 -16.51
CA ALA A 518 -22.89 24.34 -17.69
C ALA A 518 -24.11 25.17 -18.13
N GLN A 519 -25.32 24.62 -18.07
CA GLN A 519 -26.54 25.36 -18.39
C GLN A 519 -26.80 26.51 -17.41
N ASN A 520 -26.48 26.35 -16.14
CA ASN A 520 -26.78 27.34 -15.10
C ASN A 520 -25.59 28.25 -14.75
N ILE A 521 -24.52 28.22 -15.54
CA ILE A 521 -23.30 28.98 -15.25
C ILE A 521 -23.57 30.49 -15.28
N THR A 522 -22.94 31.23 -14.36
CA THR A 522 -23.08 32.68 -14.24
C THR A 522 -21.78 33.38 -14.60
N ASN A 523 -21.88 34.66 -14.99
CA ASN A 523 -20.71 35.52 -15.12
C ASN A 523 -19.95 35.63 -13.79
N GLY A 524 -18.62 35.65 -13.87
CA GLY A 524 -17.78 36.27 -12.85
C GLY A 524 -17.57 37.74 -13.13
N THR A 525 -16.85 38.42 -12.24
CA THR A 525 -16.24 39.73 -12.50
C THR A 525 -14.74 39.55 -12.72
N LEU A 526 -14.10 40.50 -13.40
CA LEU A 526 -12.64 40.55 -13.54
C LEU A 526 -11.93 40.37 -12.19
N LYS A 527 -12.35 41.13 -11.18
CA LYS A 527 -11.79 41.07 -9.82
C LYS A 527 -11.90 39.66 -9.24
N SER A 528 -13.10 39.07 -9.28
CA SER A 528 -13.32 37.72 -8.75
C SER A 528 -12.56 36.63 -9.52
N THR A 529 -12.38 36.80 -10.83
CA THR A 529 -11.60 35.87 -11.67
C THR A 529 -10.13 35.91 -11.28
N PHE A 530 -9.56 37.11 -11.10
CA PHE A 530 -8.18 37.27 -10.65
C PHE A 530 -7.96 36.85 -9.19
N GLU A 531 -8.91 37.11 -8.29
CA GLU A 531 -8.83 36.60 -6.91
C GLU A 531 -8.80 35.07 -6.90
N LYS A 532 -9.70 34.42 -7.64
CA LYS A 532 -9.74 32.95 -7.72
C LYS A 532 -8.49 32.39 -8.38
N ALA A 533 -8.12 32.87 -9.57
CA ALA A 533 -6.94 32.40 -10.29
C ALA A 533 -5.62 32.69 -9.53
N GLY A 534 -5.50 33.86 -8.91
CA GLY A 534 -4.31 34.26 -8.15
C GLY A 534 -4.19 33.55 -6.81
N SER A 535 -5.31 33.23 -6.15
CA SER A 535 -5.28 32.51 -4.87
C SER A 535 -4.61 31.13 -4.97
N LEU A 536 -4.73 30.49 -6.13
CA LEU A 536 -4.09 29.20 -6.42
C LEU A 536 -2.56 29.29 -6.58
N LEU A 537 -2.00 30.50 -6.66
CA LEU A 537 -0.56 30.76 -6.80
C LEU A 537 0.10 31.21 -5.48
N ASN A 538 -0.68 31.31 -4.39
CA ASN A 538 -0.21 31.83 -3.11
C ASN A 538 0.86 30.95 -2.46
N ASP A 539 0.70 29.62 -2.53
CA ASP A 539 1.68 28.69 -1.97
C ASP A 539 2.78 28.41 -2.98
N ARG A 540 3.83 29.23 -2.94
CA ARG A 540 5.02 29.06 -3.78
C ARG A 540 6.06 28.10 -3.19
N SER A 541 5.81 27.48 -2.03
CA SER A 541 6.79 26.63 -1.34
C SER A 541 7.17 25.38 -2.14
N PHE A 542 6.30 24.97 -3.06
CA PHE A 542 6.51 23.80 -3.91
C PHE A 542 7.30 24.06 -5.18
N PHE A 543 7.53 25.32 -5.54
CA PHE A 543 8.20 25.70 -6.79
C PHE A 543 9.69 25.88 -6.56
N ALA A 544 10.49 25.37 -7.49
CA ALA A 544 11.94 25.46 -7.39
C ALA A 544 12.45 26.90 -7.58
N ASP A 545 13.44 27.27 -6.76
CA ASP A 545 14.22 28.50 -6.91
C ASP A 545 15.32 28.30 -7.95
N LYS A 546 14.93 28.46 -9.22
CA LYS A 546 15.81 28.25 -10.38
C LYS A 546 15.33 29.09 -11.56
N LYS A 547 16.19 29.27 -12.56
CA LYS A 547 15.74 29.75 -13.88
C LYS A 547 14.76 28.74 -14.49
N ASN A 548 13.68 29.23 -15.08
CA ASN A 548 12.74 28.37 -15.79
C ASN A 548 13.42 27.66 -16.97
N ASP A 549 13.15 26.37 -17.12
CA ASP A 549 13.69 25.52 -18.19
C ASP A 549 12.63 25.25 -19.26
N PHE A 550 13.08 25.04 -20.50
CA PHE A 550 12.26 24.84 -21.69
C PHE A 550 12.76 23.64 -22.52
N SER A 551 13.48 22.70 -21.90
CA SER A 551 14.12 21.56 -22.57
C SER A 551 13.20 20.36 -22.81
N SER A 552 12.13 20.22 -22.03
CA SER A 552 11.25 19.04 -22.02
C SER A 552 9.81 19.37 -21.67
N ILE A 553 8.86 18.49 -21.97
CA ILE A 553 7.45 18.65 -21.56
C ILE A 553 7.32 18.82 -20.04
N SER A 554 8.04 18.01 -19.25
CA SER A 554 8.07 18.14 -17.79
C SER A 554 8.50 19.53 -17.35
N SER A 555 9.56 20.11 -17.94
CA SER A 555 10.04 21.45 -17.58
C SER A 555 9.02 22.57 -17.83
N LEU A 556 8.10 22.39 -18.79
CA LEU A 556 7.05 23.37 -19.10
C LEU A 556 5.88 23.34 -18.11
N ILE A 557 5.77 22.27 -17.32
CA ILE A 557 4.76 22.09 -16.29
C ILE A 557 5.35 22.47 -14.94
N PHE A 558 6.53 21.93 -14.62
CA PHE A 558 7.26 22.17 -13.36
C PHE A 558 8.05 23.47 -13.41
N VAL A 559 7.32 24.57 -13.54
CA VAL A 559 7.87 25.92 -13.66
C VAL A 559 8.62 26.38 -12.40
N SER A 560 9.50 27.37 -12.54
CA SER A 560 10.14 28.00 -11.38
C SER A 560 9.16 28.83 -10.55
N LYS A 561 9.57 29.21 -9.33
CA LYS A 561 8.78 30.09 -8.44
C LYS A 561 8.51 31.48 -9.04
N ASP A 562 9.29 31.88 -10.05
CA ASP A 562 9.19 33.19 -10.69
C ASP A 562 7.96 33.30 -11.60
N VAL A 563 7.50 32.18 -12.18
CA VAL A 563 6.30 32.14 -13.04
C VAL A 563 5.01 32.47 -12.26
N PRO A 564 4.66 31.76 -11.18
CA PRO A 564 3.48 32.12 -10.38
C PRO A 564 3.62 33.51 -9.75
N ALA A 565 4.83 33.94 -9.35
CA ALA A 565 5.06 35.30 -8.85
C ALA A 565 4.72 36.37 -9.90
N ALA A 566 5.21 36.23 -11.13
CA ALA A 566 4.91 37.16 -12.23
C ALA A 566 3.42 37.14 -12.64
N LEU A 567 2.78 35.97 -12.68
CA LEU A 567 1.34 35.85 -12.96
C LEU A 567 0.50 36.56 -11.90
N GLN A 568 0.80 36.33 -10.62
CA GLN A 568 0.12 36.96 -9.51
C GLN A 568 0.36 38.49 -9.50
N ALA A 569 1.59 38.93 -9.80
CA ALA A 569 1.92 40.34 -9.93
C ALA A 569 1.10 41.04 -11.03
N LYS A 570 0.95 40.39 -12.20
CA LYS A 570 0.11 40.88 -13.31
C LYS A 570 -1.35 41.04 -12.88
N MET A 571 -1.89 40.10 -12.11
CA MET A 571 -3.25 40.17 -11.56
C MET A 571 -3.40 41.32 -10.55
N TYR A 572 -2.48 41.45 -9.60
CA TYR A 572 -2.48 42.56 -8.62
C TYR A 572 -2.34 43.93 -9.28
N LEU A 573 -1.47 44.06 -10.28
CA LEU A 573 -1.31 45.28 -11.06
C LEU A 573 -2.64 45.70 -11.69
N TYR A 574 -3.39 44.75 -12.25
CA TYR A 574 -4.68 45.02 -12.85
C TYR A 574 -5.78 45.34 -11.80
N GLN A 575 -5.70 44.76 -10.61
CA GLN A 575 -6.60 45.04 -9.49
C GLN A 575 -6.33 46.40 -8.80
N GLY A 576 -5.24 47.09 -9.14
CA GLY A 576 -4.81 48.33 -8.51
C GLY A 576 -3.99 48.14 -7.23
N GLU A 577 -3.61 46.90 -6.93
CA GLU A 577 -2.79 46.51 -5.78
C GLU A 577 -1.30 46.70 -6.09
N TYR A 578 -0.91 47.93 -6.42
CA TYR A 578 0.38 48.26 -7.02
C TYR A 578 1.59 47.92 -6.14
N ALA A 579 1.46 48.04 -4.81
CA ALA A 579 2.54 47.73 -3.88
C ALA A 579 2.82 46.21 -3.84
N GLN A 580 1.77 45.40 -3.74
CA GLN A 580 1.88 43.94 -3.78
C GLN A 580 2.39 43.46 -5.15
N ALA A 581 1.92 44.06 -6.23
CA ALA A 581 2.40 43.77 -7.57
C ALA A 581 3.90 44.08 -7.73
N LEU A 582 4.35 45.26 -7.28
CA LEU A 582 5.75 45.65 -7.35
C LEU A 582 6.65 44.68 -6.58
N GLN A 583 6.25 44.29 -5.36
CA GLN A 583 7.01 43.34 -4.56
C GLN A 583 7.25 42.03 -5.30
N LEU A 584 6.21 41.47 -5.93
CA LEU A 584 6.33 40.21 -6.68
C LEU A 584 7.14 40.37 -7.97
N PHE A 585 7.02 41.49 -8.69
CA PHE A 585 7.89 41.75 -9.84
C PHE A 585 9.36 41.91 -9.40
N GLU A 586 9.62 42.57 -8.27
CA GLU A 586 10.95 42.71 -7.68
C GLU A 586 11.53 41.36 -7.24
N GLU A 587 10.71 40.41 -6.77
CA GLU A 587 11.17 39.03 -6.51
C GLU A 587 11.76 38.39 -7.77
N VAL A 588 11.09 38.54 -8.93
CA VAL A 588 11.56 38.02 -10.22
C VAL A 588 12.80 38.77 -10.73
N ILE A 589 12.85 40.09 -10.55
CA ILE A 589 14.02 40.91 -10.93
C ILE A 589 15.24 40.54 -10.09
N ASN A 590 15.06 40.39 -8.79
CA ASN A 590 16.14 40.13 -7.84
C ASN A 590 16.58 38.65 -7.83
N SER A 591 15.88 37.74 -8.51
CA SER A 591 16.33 36.35 -8.68
C SER A 591 17.63 36.24 -9.47
N GLY A 592 17.90 37.23 -10.35
CA GLY A 592 19.13 37.29 -11.16
C GLY A 592 19.18 36.28 -12.30
N TYR A 593 18.11 35.52 -12.54
CA TYR A 593 18.06 34.49 -13.59
C TYR A 593 17.79 35.01 -15.00
N TYR A 594 17.23 36.21 -15.11
CA TYR A 594 16.77 36.80 -16.36
C TYR A 594 17.55 38.07 -16.70
N GLN A 595 17.74 38.31 -17.99
CA GLN A 595 18.44 39.48 -18.50
C GLN A 595 17.77 39.96 -19.79
N LEU A 596 17.74 41.27 -19.99
CA LEU A 596 17.26 41.85 -21.23
C LEU A 596 18.16 41.43 -22.41
N ASP A 597 17.53 41.08 -23.53
CA ASP A 597 18.13 40.91 -24.83
C ASP A 597 18.13 42.24 -25.60
N SER A 598 19.04 42.39 -26.57
CA SER A 598 19.20 43.66 -27.32
C SER A 598 18.05 43.97 -28.28
N SER A 599 17.15 43.01 -28.55
CA SER A 599 16.00 43.22 -29.43
C SER A 599 14.85 42.28 -29.09
N ARG A 600 13.62 42.64 -29.49
CA ARG A 600 12.45 41.77 -29.46
C ARG A 600 12.68 40.40 -30.12
N SER A 601 13.33 40.35 -31.28
CA SER A 601 13.55 39.07 -31.97
C SER A 601 14.42 38.11 -31.16
N ALA A 602 15.45 38.62 -30.49
CA ALA A 602 16.29 37.81 -29.61
C ALA A 602 15.51 37.34 -28.37
N ALA A 603 14.72 38.22 -27.78
CA ALA A 603 13.89 37.94 -26.60
C ALA A 603 12.82 36.85 -26.84
N LEU A 604 12.40 36.64 -28.09
CA LEU A 604 11.41 35.64 -28.48
C LEU A 604 12.02 34.38 -29.12
N SER A 605 13.35 34.30 -29.19
CA SER A 605 14.05 33.15 -29.78
C SER A 605 14.33 32.03 -28.77
N LYS A 606 14.76 30.87 -29.25
CA LYS A 606 15.21 29.75 -28.38
C LYS A 606 16.38 30.10 -27.47
N GLY A 607 17.18 31.11 -27.83
CA GLY A 607 18.31 31.60 -27.04
C GLY A 607 17.96 32.73 -26.07
N SER A 608 16.66 33.02 -25.87
CA SER A 608 16.19 34.14 -25.08
C SER A 608 16.74 34.11 -23.64
N LYS A 609 17.23 35.27 -23.21
CA LYS A 609 17.61 35.53 -21.82
C LYS A 609 16.45 36.15 -21.02
N GLU A 610 15.40 36.55 -21.72
CA GLU A 610 14.23 37.23 -21.17
C GLU A 610 13.05 36.30 -20.86
N MET A 611 12.97 35.11 -21.46
CA MET A 611 11.78 34.27 -21.34
C MET A 611 11.59 33.78 -19.90
N VAL A 612 10.61 34.34 -19.20
CA VAL A 612 10.20 33.90 -17.85
C VAL A 612 9.26 32.71 -17.97
N TYR A 613 8.25 32.81 -18.85
CA TYR A 613 7.35 31.72 -19.16
C TYR A 613 6.89 31.78 -20.62
N GLY A 614 6.88 30.62 -21.28
CA GLY A 614 6.54 30.47 -22.69
C GLY A 614 6.52 29.01 -23.13
N LEU A 615 6.02 28.75 -24.33
CA LEU A 615 5.88 27.40 -24.89
C LEU A 615 6.76 27.25 -26.15
N PRO A 616 7.78 26.39 -26.11
CA PRO A 616 8.55 26.02 -27.31
C PRO A 616 7.67 25.18 -28.23
N LEU A 617 7.29 25.74 -29.39
CA LEU A 617 6.34 25.11 -30.30
C LEU A 617 6.83 23.75 -30.81
N SER A 618 8.14 23.61 -31.03
CA SER A 618 8.73 22.34 -31.46
C SER A 618 8.60 21.20 -30.44
N LEU A 619 8.44 21.50 -29.14
CA LEU A 619 8.25 20.47 -28.11
C LEU A 619 6.81 20.00 -28.00
N ILE A 620 5.85 20.93 -28.12
CA ILE A 620 4.43 20.64 -27.88
C ILE A 620 3.69 20.12 -29.11
N GLY A 621 4.34 20.04 -30.28
CA GLY A 621 3.76 19.46 -31.51
C GLY A 621 3.52 20.45 -32.65
N GLY A 622 4.10 21.65 -32.56
CA GLY A 622 4.05 22.67 -33.61
C GLY A 622 2.80 23.53 -33.57
N THR A 623 2.45 24.13 -34.71
CA THR A 623 1.34 25.10 -34.85
C THR A 623 0.10 24.51 -35.56
N SER A 624 -0.03 23.18 -35.62
CA SER A 624 -1.21 22.57 -36.22
C SER A 624 -2.47 22.96 -35.43
N GLY A 625 -3.48 23.53 -36.09
CA GLY A 625 -4.70 24.06 -35.47
C GLY A 625 -4.64 25.55 -35.09
N PHE A 626 -3.45 26.14 -35.05
CA PHE A 626 -3.27 27.55 -34.71
C PHE A 626 -3.85 28.45 -35.81
N PRO A 627 -4.23 29.70 -35.49
CA PRO A 627 -4.76 30.61 -36.49
C PRO A 627 -3.69 30.91 -37.55
N THR A 628 -4.04 30.77 -38.82
CA THR A 628 -3.14 31.12 -39.94
C THR A 628 -2.79 32.63 -39.96
N GLN A 629 -3.52 33.43 -39.20
CA GLN A 629 -3.38 34.88 -39.05
C GLN A 629 -2.49 35.29 -37.87
N SER A 630 -1.69 34.36 -37.34
CA SER A 630 -0.84 34.63 -36.17
C SER A 630 0.00 35.89 -36.32
N VAL A 631 -0.22 36.85 -35.41
CA VAL A 631 0.46 38.15 -35.42
C VAL A 631 1.93 38.08 -35.00
N LEU A 632 2.33 37.00 -34.32
CA LEU A 632 3.72 36.79 -33.91
C LEU A 632 4.61 36.26 -35.04
N GLY A 633 4.05 35.76 -36.15
CA GLY A 633 4.83 35.15 -37.23
C GLY A 633 5.60 33.92 -36.75
N LEU A 634 4.89 32.98 -36.11
CA LEU A 634 5.45 31.84 -35.38
C LEU A 634 6.20 30.87 -36.33
N ASN A 635 7.52 31.02 -36.43
CA ASN A 635 8.42 30.12 -37.18
C ASN A 635 8.98 28.99 -36.29
N ASP A 636 8.11 28.28 -35.56
CA ASP A 636 8.49 27.17 -34.64
C ASP A 636 9.44 27.54 -33.47
N GLU A 637 9.55 28.82 -33.11
CA GLU A 637 10.43 29.26 -32.02
C GLU A 637 9.75 29.15 -30.65
N PHE A 638 8.94 30.15 -30.26
CA PHE A 638 8.31 30.23 -28.94
C PHE A 638 6.96 30.94 -29.01
N MET A 639 6.00 30.47 -28.21
CA MET A 639 4.82 31.25 -27.80
C MET A 639 5.14 31.93 -26.44
N PRO A 640 5.38 33.25 -26.39
CA PRO A 640 5.68 33.94 -25.13
C PRO A 640 4.42 34.08 -24.27
N LEU A 641 4.54 33.95 -22.95
CA LEU A 641 3.48 34.35 -22.01
C LEU A 641 3.96 35.43 -21.04
N ILE A 642 5.22 35.37 -20.63
CA ILE A 642 5.86 36.36 -19.74
C ILE A 642 7.32 36.54 -20.16
N THR A 643 7.71 37.78 -20.39
CA THR A 643 9.10 38.16 -20.67
C THR A 643 9.64 39.08 -19.59
N TYR A 644 10.96 39.10 -19.43
CA TYR A 644 11.63 39.98 -18.50
C TYR A 644 11.43 41.47 -18.85
N THR A 645 11.33 41.80 -20.15
CA THR A 645 10.90 43.14 -20.57
C THR A 645 9.53 43.49 -19.98
N GLU A 646 8.53 42.60 -20.07
CA GLU A 646 7.20 42.85 -19.48
C GLU A 646 7.28 43.05 -17.95
N VAL A 647 8.09 42.24 -17.25
CA VAL A 647 8.29 42.35 -15.80
C VAL A 647 8.84 43.72 -15.42
N LEU A 648 9.90 44.20 -16.09
CA LEU A 648 10.51 45.50 -15.80
C LEU A 648 9.56 46.67 -16.10
N LEU A 649 8.84 46.63 -17.22
CA LEU A 649 7.89 47.70 -17.56
C LEU A 649 6.69 47.71 -16.62
N SER A 650 6.22 46.53 -16.19
CA SER A 650 5.16 46.41 -15.18
C SER A 650 5.62 46.90 -13.81
N ALA A 651 6.86 46.62 -13.41
CA ALA A 651 7.47 47.16 -12.19
C ALA A 651 7.62 48.69 -12.28
N ALA A 652 8.00 49.24 -13.43
CA ALA A 652 8.05 50.68 -13.67
C ALA A 652 6.66 51.33 -13.51
N GLU A 653 5.62 50.71 -14.08
CA GLU A 653 4.23 51.14 -13.92
C GLU A 653 3.80 51.15 -12.45
N CYS A 654 4.06 50.06 -11.72
CA CYS A 654 3.73 49.96 -10.30
C CYS A 654 4.45 51.02 -9.46
N ALA A 655 5.77 51.14 -9.64
CA ALA A 655 6.61 52.12 -8.93
C ALA A 655 6.10 53.56 -9.18
N LYS A 656 5.69 53.87 -10.41
CA LYS A 656 5.10 55.17 -10.73
C LYS A 656 3.79 55.41 -9.98
N ARG A 657 2.92 54.39 -9.90
CA ARG A 657 1.60 54.46 -9.24
C ARG A 657 1.69 54.61 -7.71
N ILE A 658 2.75 54.08 -7.10
CA ILE A 658 3.03 54.28 -5.67
C ILE A 658 3.89 55.52 -5.39
N ASN A 659 4.08 56.39 -6.38
CA ASN A 659 4.86 57.64 -6.29
C ASN A 659 6.38 57.48 -6.07
N ASP A 660 6.97 56.33 -6.43
CA ASP A 660 8.42 56.12 -6.45
C ASP A 660 9.00 56.40 -7.85
N ALA A 661 9.10 57.69 -8.19
CA ALA A 661 9.59 58.12 -9.50
C ALA A 661 11.04 57.71 -9.80
N PRO A 662 12.01 57.78 -8.86
CA PRO A 662 13.37 57.29 -9.10
C PRO A 662 13.40 55.82 -9.50
N LYS A 663 12.67 54.96 -8.78
CA LYS A 663 12.60 53.53 -9.08
C LYS A 663 11.91 53.27 -10.43
N ALA A 664 10.78 53.94 -10.68
CA ALA A 664 10.07 53.82 -11.96
C ALA A 664 10.96 54.16 -13.15
N ASN A 665 11.70 55.27 -13.08
CA ASN A 665 12.62 55.69 -14.11
C ASN A 665 13.80 54.71 -14.26
N SER A 666 14.28 54.11 -13.17
CA SER A 666 15.36 53.12 -13.21
C SER A 666 14.97 51.92 -14.09
N TYR A 667 13.81 51.30 -13.83
CA TYR A 667 13.35 50.15 -14.60
C TYR A 667 13.10 50.48 -16.08
N LEU A 668 12.44 51.61 -16.36
CA LEU A 668 12.18 52.03 -17.74
C LEU A 668 13.49 52.32 -18.51
N ASN A 669 14.44 53.01 -17.87
CA ASN A 669 15.72 53.34 -18.49
C ASN A 669 16.57 52.10 -18.78
N GLU A 670 16.50 51.07 -17.95
CA GLU A 670 17.19 49.80 -18.20
C GLU A 670 16.76 49.19 -19.54
N VAL A 671 15.44 49.17 -19.80
CA VAL A 671 14.87 48.67 -21.06
C VAL A 671 15.25 49.60 -22.23
N LEU A 672 15.07 50.92 -22.09
CA LEU A 672 15.40 51.89 -23.14
C LEU A 672 16.86 51.77 -23.59
N VAL A 673 17.80 51.72 -22.63
CA VAL A 673 19.23 51.58 -22.91
C VAL A 673 19.52 50.26 -23.62
N LYS A 674 18.97 49.15 -23.12
CA LYS A 674 19.26 47.83 -23.70
C LYS A 674 18.71 47.65 -25.11
N LYS A 675 17.52 48.22 -25.39
CA LYS A 675 16.84 48.16 -26.69
C LYS A 675 17.28 49.27 -27.66
N ALA A 676 18.24 50.10 -27.25
CA ALA A 676 18.71 51.26 -28.02
C ALA A 676 17.58 52.19 -28.48
N LEU A 677 16.61 52.44 -27.58
CA LEU A 677 15.48 53.33 -27.83
C LEU A 677 15.73 54.70 -27.19
N THR A 678 15.53 55.76 -27.95
CA THR A 678 15.74 57.14 -27.48
C THR A 678 14.59 57.59 -26.58
N PRO A 679 14.85 58.03 -25.33
CA PRO A 679 13.82 58.59 -24.46
C PRO A 679 13.32 59.94 -25.00
N SER A 680 12.01 60.18 -24.88
CA SER A 680 11.36 61.46 -25.18
C SER A 680 11.36 62.41 -23.98
N GLY A 681 11.68 61.90 -22.78
CA GLY A 681 11.67 62.67 -21.52
C GLY A 681 10.30 62.69 -20.83
N ASP A 682 9.29 62.06 -21.42
CA ASP A 682 7.96 61.86 -20.85
C ASP A 682 7.79 60.38 -20.51
N PHE A 683 7.73 60.06 -19.22
CA PHE A 683 7.67 58.69 -18.72
C PHE A 683 6.52 57.89 -19.35
N THR A 684 5.32 58.48 -19.46
CA THR A 684 4.15 57.77 -19.97
C THR A 684 4.27 57.51 -21.47
N LYS A 685 4.79 58.47 -22.23
CA LYS A 685 5.06 58.29 -23.67
C LYS A 685 6.16 57.26 -23.91
N ASP A 686 7.24 57.33 -23.13
CA ASP A 686 8.37 56.41 -23.24
C ASP A 686 7.93 54.98 -22.89
N LEU A 687 7.21 54.81 -21.77
CA LEU A 687 6.65 53.51 -21.36
C LEU A 687 5.73 52.93 -22.45
N LYS A 688 4.78 53.72 -22.99
CA LYS A 688 3.91 53.28 -24.10
C LYS A 688 4.72 52.86 -25.33
N ASN A 689 5.65 53.70 -25.76
CA ASN A 689 6.45 53.46 -26.97
C ASN A 689 7.30 52.19 -26.85
N VAL A 690 7.90 51.92 -25.68
CA VAL A 690 8.63 50.67 -25.45
C VAL A 690 7.67 49.48 -25.46
N TRP A 691 6.54 49.57 -24.77
CA TRP A 691 5.55 48.50 -24.71
C TRP A 691 5.04 48.12 -26.11
N GLU A 692 4.69 49.12 -26.92
CA GLU A 692 4.20 48.93 -28.29
C GLU A 692 5.28 48.31 -29.19
N LYS A 693 6.55 48.73 -29.09
CA LYS A 693 7.60 48.23 -29.98
C LYS A 693 8.12 46.85 -29.60
N GLU A 694 8.33 46.61 -28.32
CA GLU A 694 8.99 45.40 -27.82
C GLU A 694 8.00 44.29 -27.46
N LEU A 695 6.79 44.63 -27.04
CA LEU A 695 5.78 43.65 -26.59
C LEU A 695 4.56 43.53 -27.51
N LYS A 696 4.52 44.20 -28.67
CA LYS A 696 3.43 43.99 -29.65
C LYS A 696 3.23 42.51 -29.99
N GLY A 697 1.96 42.11 -30.07
CA GLY A 697 1.56 40.75 -30.41
C GLY A 697 1.80 39.72 -29.31
N THR A 698 2.23 40.12 -28.12
CA THR A 698 2.38 39.22 -26.96
C THR A 698 1.15 39.21 -26.04
N GLY A 699 0.03 39.81 -26.48
CA GLY A 699 -1.22 39.84 -25.72
C GLY A 699 -1.25 40.85 -24.54
N THR A 700 -0.23 41.70 -24.39
CA THR A 700 -0.08 42.57 -23.21
C THR A 700 -0.45 44.03 -23.44
N TYR A 701 -0.52 44.49 -24.70
CA TYR A 701 -0.63 45.92 -25.02
C TYR A 701 -2.01 46.50 -24.67
N PHE A 702 -3.09 45.80 -24.99
CA PHE A 702 -4.43 46.23 -24.59
C PHE A 702 -4.58 46.35 -23.07
N ALA A 703 -4.04 45.39 -22.32
CA ALA A 703 -4.04 45.43 -20.86
C ALA A 703 -3.34 46.71 -20.35
N PHE A 704 -2.16 47.03 -20.89
CA PHE A 704 -1.42 48.24 -20.58
C PHE A 704 -2.23 49.51 -20.91
N LEU A 705 -2.82 49.59 -22.10
CA LEU A 705 -3.63 50.73 -22.52
C LEU A 705 -4.85 50.94 -21.60
N LYS A 706 -5.50 49.87 -21.16
CA LYS A 706 -6.65 49.94 -20.26
C LYS A 706 -6.26 50.42 -18.87
N ARG A 707 -5.23 49.84 -18.25
CA ARG A 707 -4.77 50.25 -16.91
C ARG A 707 -4.31 51.71 -16.86
N ASN A 708 -3.78 52.23 -17.97
CA ASN A 708 -3.27 53.60 -18.07
C ASN A 708 -4.26 54.59 -18.70
N GLU A 709 -5.51 54.19 -18.91
CA GLU A 709 -6.58 55.05 -19.46
C GLU A 709 -6.27 55.60 -20.87
N LEU A 710 -5.42 54.90 -21.63
CA LEU A 710 -4.98 55.30 -22.98
C LEU A 710 -5.80 54.63 -24.09
N ALA A 711 -6.50 53.53 -23.80
CA ALA A 711 -7.18 52.72 -24.82
C ALA A 711 -8.16 53.52 -25.70
N VAL A 712 -8.95 54.43 -25.10
CA VAL A 712 -9.93 55.24 -25.83
C VAL A 712 -9.26 56.16 -26.84
N SER A 713 -8.24 56.90 -26.42
CA SER A 713 -7.53 57.86 -27.26
C SER A 713 -6.67 57.20 -28.33
N GLU A 714 -5.95 56.13 -27.97
CA GLU A 714 -5.00 55.47 -28.89
C GLU A 714 -5.72 54.62 -29.95
N LEU A 715 -6.83 53.98 -29.59
CA LEU A 715 -7.56 53.11 -30.51
C LEU A 715 -8.72 53.81 -31.24
N GLY A 716 -9.05 55.05 -30.83
CA GLY A 716 -10.15 55.84 -31.38
C GLY A 716 -11.52 55.28 -31.01
N LEU A 717 -11.67 54.81 -29.76
CA LEU A 717 -12.92 54.19 -29.29
C LEU A 717 -13.94 55.28 -28.92
N ASN A 718 -15.20 55.10 -29.31
CA ASN A 718 -16.25 56.08 -29.07
C ASN A 718 -17.10 55.78 -27.82
N ALA A 719 -16.88 54.66 -27.14
CA ALA A 719 -17.66 54.24 -25.99
C ALA A 719 -16.88 53.30 -25.06
N LYS A 720 -17.19 53.34 -23.76
CA LYS A 720 -16.60 52.45 -22.74
C LYS A 720 -16.87 50.96 -23.02
N ARG A 721 -17.97 50.62 -23.73
CA ARG A 721 -18.26 49.23 -24.14
C ARG A 721 -17.20 48.61 -25.04
N CYS A 722 -16.39 49.42 -25.72
CA CYS A 722 -15.28 48.93 -26.55
C CYS A 722 -14.02 48.58 -25.72
N LEU A 723 -14.09 48.61 -24.38
CA LEU A 723 -12.97 48.18 -23.54
C LEU A 723 -13.03 46.68 -23.18
N ILE A 724 -14.11 46.01 -23.58
CA ILE A 724 -14.39 44.60 -23.32
C ILE A 724 -14.95 43.95 -24.59
N LEU A 725 -14.64 42.67 -24.82
CA LEU A 725 -15.21 41.89 -25.92
C LEU A 725 -16.57 41.31 -25.55
N PRO A 726 -17.49 41.12 -26.51
CA PRO A 726 -18.75 40.45 -26.25
C PRO A 726 -18.56 38.97 -25.95
N ILE A 727 -19.40 38.43 -25.07
CA ILE A 727 -19.57 36.97 -24.92
C ILE A 727 -20.22 36.44 -26.21
N PRO A 728 -19.74 35.32 -26.78
CA PRO A 728 -20.30 34.78 -28.01
C PRO A 728 -21.80 34.47 -27.90
N ASP A 729 -22.59 34.83 -28.92
CA ASP A 729 -24.06 34.66 -28.92
C ASP A 729 -24.49 33.22 -28.60
N ARG A 730 -23.74 32.24 -29.11
CA ARG A 730 -23.98 30.83 -28.87
C ARG A 730 -23.94 30.47 -27.37
N GLU A 731 -23.00 31.06 -26.63
CA GLU A 731 -22.81 30.77 -25.20
C GLU A 731 -23.94 31.38 -24.37
N ILE A 732 -24.40 32.59 -24.74
CA ILE A 732 -25.60 33.21 -24.16
C ILE A 732 -26.85 32.35 -24.45
N ALA A 733 -26.95 31.76 -25.64
CA ALA A 733 -28.08 30.90 -25.98
C ALA A 733 -28.05 29.53 -25.27
N MET A 734 -26.86 29.05 -24.87
CA MET A 734 -26.67 27.75 -24.24
C MET A 734 -26.83 27.77 -22.71
N SER A 735 -26.68 28.93 -22.06
CA SER A 735 -26.83 29.08 -20.61
C SER A 735 -28.01 29.97 -20.22
N SER A 736 -28.79 29.55 -19.23
CA SER A 736 -29.95 30.29 -18.73
C SER A 736 -29.59 31.53 -17.91
N ASN A 737 -28.39 31.57 -17.32
CA ASN A 737 -27.98 32.59 -16.36
C ASN A 737 -26.79 33.44 -16.82
N LEU A 738 -26.20 33.14 -17.98
CA LEU A 738 -25.10 33.92 -18.56
C LEU A 738 -25.64 35.18 -19.22
N VAL A 739 -25.15 36.33 -18.77
CA VAL A 739 -25.56 37.66 -19.24
C VAL A 739 -24.47 38.26 -20.13
N GLN A 740 -24.88 38.93 -21.20
CA GLN A 740 -23.97 39.60 -22.11
C GLN A 740 -23.18 40.73 -21.41
N ASN A 741 -21.96 40.98 -21.86
CA ASN A 741 -21.12 42.07 -21.40
C ASN A 741 -21.79 43.44 -21.63
N PRO A 742 -21.65 44.41 -20.70
CA PRO A 742 -22.32 45.70 -20.81
C PRO A 742 -22.08 46.42 -22.14
N GLY A 743 -23.17 46.74 -22.85
CA GLY A 743 -23.15 47.50 -24.09
C GLY A 743 -23.26 46.69 -25.39
N TYR A 744 -23.45 45.36 -25.26
CA TYR A 744 -23.65 44.41 -26.35
C TYR A 744 -25.04 43.79 -26.36
#